data_AF-A0A958DH36-F1
#
_entry.id   AF-A0A958DH36-F1
#
_cell.length_a   1.000
_cell.length_b   1.000
_cell.length_c   1.000
_cell.angle_alpha   90.00
_cell.angle_beta   90.00
_cell.angle_gamma   90.00
#
_symmetry.space_group_name_H-M   'P 1'
#
loop_
_entity.id
_entity.type
_entity.pdbx_description
1 polymer ?
#
loop_
_entity_poly.entity_id
_entity_poly.type
_entity_poly.pdbx_seq_one_letter_code
_entity_poly.pdbx_strand_id
1 'polypeptide(L)'
;SSNNEAIVVEAYGYVLEQRARYNETNGASGAFVVVTNSSFGVDFGDPNDFPLWSAMYDSMGVQGILSCGATANLNINIDISGDVPTACPSDYLIAVTNTTSSDLKNSGAAYGLTTIDLGAPGTGILNTLPGNNYGNLTGTSMATPTVAGAVALLYAAAGPALMNAVKSNPAQTALLFKEWIMAGTDSIPALQGITVTGGRLNVYNSLLLVKTFADSLDPNSPDSVTAYSDYTTPTSIDLAWDDPTSFAGGDTLLPAQFTIEIARDGAWIASVPGGMMQYNDSGLNDGQPYNYEVYTKVTATDSTSGIIEVAWTAGGSPIPTGPANLAAVGDTAQAVLTWDDPTTQSDGTPLDDLAQIYIYRDGARIDSVDPGVQTYSDVPPPGFIYHYTVTAVDNETPPNESESSNPVSCFVGGTPEVLVWVGPDASGESAASGDSIYAALAANGKSTYLTNDLFEFGSDLSIFKAVFVVLGIFSNNHVIGSSDPEGPALQAYLQSGGSLYLEGGDCFNYDPETGGYNIRPWFGLNDGPDGSGDVAAITGLNDLSAFTFAYDGENNWMDELIPNSALPVWQNSSNSDLSGVYHTGFGSGLALGVVPSFGGLIDAPGTPLYPGRRYVEKITRHSGVSSTKMRAPRTVSQPFVKKAAYYPALK
;
A
#
# COMPACT_ATOMS: atom_id res chain seq x y z
N SER A 1 -49.68 0.50 21.84
CA SER A 1 -48.74 0.33 22.98
C SER A 1 -49.54 0.27 24.26
N SER A 2 -49.11 -0.56 25.21
CA SER A 2 -49.74 -0.69 26.53
C SER A 2 -48.68 -1.08 27.56
N ASN A 3 -48.82 -0.60 28.79
CA ASN A 3 -48.09 -1.07 29.97
C ASN A 3 -48.93 -2.05 30.82
N ASN A 4 -50.17 -2.33 30.41
CA ASN A 4 -51.05 -3.28 31.07
C ASN A 4 -50.87 -4.68 30.47
N GLU A 5 -50.46 -5.64 31.31
CA GLU A 5 -50.18 -7.03 30.93
C GLU A 5 -51.34 -7.67 30.15
N ALA A 6 -52.59 -7.51 30.61
CA ALA A 6 -53.74 -8.16 29.98
C ALA A 6 -53.95 -7.70 28.53
N ILE A 7 -53.74 -6.42 28.24
CA ILE A 7 -53.85 -5.86 26.89
C ILE A 7 -52.74 -6.40 25.98
N VAL A 8 -51.51 -6.54 26.53
CA VAL A 8 -50.38 -7.04 25.75
C VAL A 8 -50.53 -8.53 25.46
N VAL A 9 -50.97 -9.32 26.46
CA VAL A 9 -51.28 -10.74 26.30
C VAL A 9 -52.41 -10.95 25.29
N GLU A 10 -53.47 -10.14 25.31
CA GLU A 10 -54.54 -10.21 24.31
C GLU A 10 -54.01 -9.95 22.89
N ALA A 11 -53.17 -8.92 22.71
CA ALA A 11 -52.59 -8.59 21.41
C ALA A 11 -51.66 -9.69 20.88
N TYR A 12 -50.76 -10.22 21.71
CA TYR A 12 -49.88 -11.33 21.32
C TYR A 12 -50.66 -12.64 21.15
N GLY A 13 -51.74 -12.84 21.90
CA GLY A 13 -52.64 -13.99 21.76
C GLY A 13 -53.24 -14.08 20.36
N TYR A 14 -53.67 -12.95 19.80
CA TYR A 14 -54.13 -12.88 18.41
C TYR A 14 -53.03 -13.27 17.41
N VAL A 15 -51.81 -12.74 17.58
CA VAL A 15 -50.67 -13.06 16.70
C VAL A 15 -50.34 -14.55 16.75
N LEU A 16 -50.27 -15.11 17.96
CA LEU A 16 -50.05 -16.53 18.21
C LEU A 16 -51.10 -17.39 17.52
N GLU A 17 -52.39 -17.05 17.68
CA GLU A 17 -53.49 -17.80 17.06
C GLU A 17 -53.39 -17.79 15.53
N GLN A 18 -53.07 -16.63 14.94
CA GLN A 18 -52.93 -16.53 13.48
C GLN A 18 -51.80 -17.39 12.95
N ARG A 19 -50.64 -17.41 13.62
CA ARG A 19 -49.50 -18.23 13.21
C ARG A 19 -49.73 -19.72 13.47
N ALA A 20 -50.27 -20.09 14.62
CA ALA A 20 -50.59 -21.48 14.93
C ALA A 20 -51.56 -22.07 13.90
N ARG A 21 -52.63 -21.32 13.57
CA ARG A 21 -53.59 -21.71 12.54
C ARG A 21 -52.93 -21.84 11.16
N TYR A 22 -52.00 -20.95 10.81
CA TYR A 22 -51.23 -21.07 9.57
C TYR A 22 -50.42 -22.38 9.54
N ASN A 23 -49.69 -22.69 10.62
CA ASN A 23 -48.88 -23.90 10.72
C ASN A 23 -49.75 -25.16 10.65
N GLU A 24 -50.83 -25.23 11.43
CA GLU A 24 -51.76 -26.37 11.50
C GLU A 24 -52.44 -26.67 10.16
N THR A 25 -52.76 -25.62 9.40
CA THR A 25 -53.51 -25.74 8.14
C THR A 25 -52.63 -25.67 6.90
N ASN A 26 -51.30 -25.70 7.07
CA ASN A 26 -50.32 -25.53 5.99
C ASN A 26 -50.62 -24.31 5.11
N GLY A 27 -51.03 -23.20 5.74
CA GLY A 27 -51.31 -21.93 5.06
C GLY A 27 -52.70 -21.79 4.44
N ALA A 28 -53.61 -22.76 4.62
CA ALA A 28 -54.99 -22.62 4.13
C ALA A 28 -55.79 -21.57 4.91
N SER A 29 -55.42 -21.26 6.16
CA SER A 29 -56.02 -20.19 6.97
C SER A 29 -55.03 -19.67 8.01
N GLY A 30 -55.28 -18.49 8.58
CA GLY A 30 -54.35 -17.82 9.49
C GLY A 30 -53.36 -16.91 8.73
N ALA A 31 -52.30 -16.48 9.42
CA ALA A 31 -51.28 -15.61 8.84
C ALA A 31 -49.87 -16.09 9.17
N PHE A 32 -48.97 -16.02 8.18
CA PHE A 32 -47.56 -16.37 8.32
C PHE A 32 -46.76 -15.27 9.04
N VAL A 33 -47.10 -15.02 10.30
CA VAL A 33 -46.37 -14.05 11.12
C VAL A 33 -45.04 -14.68 11.55
N VAL A 34 -43.92 -13.98 11.34
CA VAL A 34 -42.58 -14.45 11.69
C VAL A 34 -41.90 -13.56 12.74
N VAL A 35 -42.39 -12.33 12.92
CA VAL A 35 -41.81 -11.38 13.86
C VAL A 35 -42.87 -10.44 14.44
N THR A 36 -42.72 -10.07 15.71
CA THR A 36 -43.46 -8.96 16.33
C THR A 36 -42.53 -7.80 16.69
N ASN A 37 -43.06 -6.57 16.68
CA ASN A 37 -42.32 -5.38 17.08
C ASN A 37 -42.96 -4.71 18.30
N SER A 38 -42.19 -4.61 19.37
CA SER A 38 -42.61 -4.10 20.68
C SER A 38 -41.89 -2.79 20.99
N SER A 39 -42.25 -1.74 20.28
CA SER A 39 -41.76 -0.37 20.51
C SER A 39 -42.45 0.31 21.71
N PHE A 40 -42.65 -0.42 22.80
CA PHE A 40 -43.33 -0.01 24.03
C PHE A 40 -42.90 -0.90 25.20
N GLY A 41 -43.13 -0.44 26.43
CA GLY A 41 -42.72 -1.17 27.61
C GLY A 41 -43.11 -0.50 28.93
N VAL A 42 -42.51 -0.97 30.01
CA VAL A 42 -42.59 -0.49 31.38
C VAL A 42 -41.16 -0.25 31.87
N ASP A 43 -40.75 1.02 31.86
CA ASP A 43 -39.46 1.44 32.41
C ASP A 43 -39.36 1.00 33.89
N PHE A 44 -38.20 0.48 34.30
CA PHE A 44 -37.96 -0.06 35.66
C PHE A 44 -38.86 -1.26 36.04
N GLY A 45 -39.51 -1.90 35.06
CA GLY A 45 -40.34 -3.07 35.30
C GLY A 45 -39.53 -4.31 35.66
N ASP A 46 -40.00 -5.08 36.64
CA ASP A 46 -39.50 -6.43 36.93
C ASP A 46 -40.36 -7.45 36.15
N PRO A 47 -39.79 -8.27 35.25
CA PRO A 47 -40.52 -9.33 34.54
C PRO A 47 -41.30 -10.29 35.46
N ASN A 48 -40.91 -10.44 36.72
CA ASN A 48 -41.64 -11.24 37.71
C ASN A 48 -43.04 -10.67 38.02
N ASP A 49 -43.24 -9.36 37.83
CA ASP A 49 -44.55 -8.70 37.97
C ASP A 49 -45.39 -8.80 36.67
N PHE A 50 -44.78 -9.25 35.56
CA PHE A 50 -45.40 -9.44 34.26
C PHE A 50 -45.14 -10.86 33.69
N PRO A 51 -45.49 -11.92 34.45
CA PRO A 51 -45.12 -13.28 34.09
C PRO A 51 -45.83 -13.79 32.83
N LEU A 52 -47.07 -13.35 32.57
CA LEU A 52 -47.82 -13.76 31.38
C LEU A 52 -47.31 -13.02 30.14
N TRP A 53 -46.95 -11.74 30.26
CA TRP A 53 -46.30 -11.03 29.15
C TRP A 53 -45.02 -11.75 28.74
N SER A 54 -44.13 -12.03 29.69
CA SER A 54 -42.85 -12.71 29.42
C SER A 54 -43.07 -14.07 28.76
N ALA A 55 -44.01 -14.87 29.26
CA ALA A 55 -44.34 -16.19 28.73
C ALA A 55 -44.94 -16.17 27.30
N MET A 56 -45.51 -15.05 26.85
CA MET A 56 -46.01 -14.94 25.48
C MET A 56 -44.90 -15.00 24.44
N TYR A 57 -43.68 -14.52 24.76
CA TYR A 57 -42.56 -14.60 23.83
C TYR A 57 -42.15 -16.05 23.54
N ASP A 58 -42.10 -16.91 24.56
CA ASP A 58 -41.84 -18.34 24.36
C ASP A 58 -42.98 -19.04 23.63
N SER A 59 -44.23 -18.70 23.99
CA SER A 59 -45.42 -19.28 23.34
C SER A 59 -45.47 -18.96 21.84
N MET A 60 -45.14 -17.72 21.46
CA MET A 60 -44.97 -17.29 20.07
C MET A 60 -43.74 -17.93 19.43
N GLY A 61 -42.63 -18.04 20.16
CA GLY A 61 -41.40 -18.68 19.74
C GLY A 61 -41.58 -20.12 19.28
N VAL A 62 -42.35 -20.93 20.03
CA VAL A 62 -42.68 -22.31 19.67
C VAL A 62 -43.37 -22.41 18.30
N GLN A 63 -44.12 -21.38 17.89
CA GLN A 63 -44.77 -21.31 16.58
C GLN A 63 -43.89 -20.70 15.47
N GLY A 64 -42.65 -20.31 15.81
CA GLY A 64 -41.66 -19.75 14.90
C GLY A 64 -41.72 -18.24 14.76
N ILE A 65 -42.21 -17.52 15.78
CA ILE A 65 -42.26 -16.06 15.82
C ILE A 65 -41.15 -15.53 16.73
N LEU A 66 -40.27 -14.69 16.18
CA LEU A 66 -39.38 -13.86 16.99
C LEU A 66 -40.09 -12.59 17.46
N SER A 67 -39.62 -11.99 18.55
CA SER A 67 -40.14 -10.71 19.03
C SER A 67 -39.00 -9.73 19.21
N CYS A 68 -39.14 -8.51 18.71
CA CYS A 68 -38.17 -7.45 18.92
C CYS A 68 -38.71 -6.47 19.98
N GLY A 69 -37.92 -6.16 21.01
CA GLY A 69 -38.27 -5.27 22.11
C GLY A 69 -37.44 -3.99 22.13
N ALA A 70 -38.09 -2.84 22.31
CA ALA A 70 -37.40 -1.58 22.58
C ALA A 70 -37.07 -1.49 24.06
N THR A 71 -35.82 -1.18 24.39
CA THR A 71 -35.43 -0.87 25.78
C THR A 71 -35.83 0.55 26.18
N ALA A 72 -35.70 0.90 27.46
CA ALA A 72 -36.06 2.21 27.98
C ALA A 72 -35.31 3.36 27.28
N ASN A 73 -36.00 4.50 27.07
CA ASN A 73 -35.38 5.75 26.60
C ASN A 73 -34.83 6.56 27.78
N LEU A 74 -34.05 5.87 28.61
CA LEU A 74 -33.35 6.40 29.78
C LEU A 74 -31.91 5.86 29.77
N ASN A 75 -30.92 6.65 30.18
CA ASN A 75 -29.53 6.18 30.24
C ASN A 75 -29.27 5.33 31.52
N ILE A 76 -29.87 4.15 31.57
CA ILE A 76 -29.83 3.23 32.71
C ILE A 76 -29.33 1.85 32.26
N ASN A 77 -28.73 1.12 33.20
CA ASN A 77 -28.35 -0.27 33.00
C ASN A 77 -29.52 -1.19 33.36
N ILE A 78 -30.09 -1.88 32.37
CA ILE A 78 -31.23 -2.79 32.51
C ILE A 78 -30.87 -4.04 33.30
N ASP A 79 -29.62 -4.48 33.28
CA ASP A 79 -29.15 -5.59 34.12
C ASP A 79 -29.33 -5.31 35.63
N ILE A 80 -29.47 -4.03 36.01
CA ILE A 80 -29.66 -3.57 37.40
C ILE A 80 -31.06 -3.01 37.62
N SER A 81 -31.53 -2.19 36.69
CA SER A 81 -32.71 -1.34 36.88
C SER A 81 -34.02 -1.99 36.46
N GLY A 82 -33.95 -3.05 35.64
CA GLY A 82 -35.12 -3.69 35.04
C GLY A 82 -35.76 -2.87 33.92
N ASP A 83 -36.42 -3.59 33.01
CA ASP A 83 -37.28 -3.07 31.95
C ASP A 83 -38.16 -4.21 31.44
N VAL A 84 -39.44 -3.95 31.21
CA VAL A 84 -40.30 -4.88 30.47
C VAL A 84 -40.61 -4.25 29.12
N PRO A 85 -40.26 -4.88 27.98
CA PRO A 85 -39.95 -6.30 27.89
C PRO A 85 -38.47 -6.68 27.90
N THR A 86 -37.52 -5.75 27.86
CA THR A 86 -36.13 -6.13 27.51
C THR A 86 -35.39 -6.94 28.57
N ALA A 87 -35.90 -7.00 29.81
CA ALA A 87 -35.39 -7.93 30.83
C ALA A 87 -36.14 -9.29 30.86
N CYS A 88 -37.18 -9.51 30.03
CA CYS A 88 -37.89 -10.78 29.97
C CYS A 88 -36.93 -11.90 29.49
N PRO A 89 -36.83 -13.04 30.21
CA PRO A 89 -35.80 -14.06 29.96
C PRO A 89 -36.18 -15.04 28.85
N SER A 90 -36.64 -14.54 27.69
CA SER A 90 -37.03 -15.38 26.55
C SER A 90 -35.97 -15.40 25.46
N ASP A 91 -35.58 -16.59 25.02
CA ASP A 91 -34.65 -16.75 23.90
C ASP A 91 -35.22 -16.22 22.57
N TYR A 92 -36.54 -16.09 22.47
CA TYR A 92 -37.24 -15.59 21.27
C TYR A 92 -37.43 -14.06 21.26
N LEU A 93 -36.94 -13.36 22.29
CA LEU A 93 -36.89 -11.90 22.34
C LEU A 93 -35.53 -11.40 21.84
N ILE A 94 -35.54 -10.37 21.01
CA ILE A 94 -34.38 -9.59 20.61
C ILE A 94 -34.51 -8.19 21.22
N ALA A 95 -33.72 -7.89 22.24
CA ALA A 95 -33.72 -6.61 22.94
C ALA A 95 -32.80 -5.58 22.25
N VAL A 96 -33.36 -4.42 21.91
CA VAL A 96 -32.72 -3.46 20.99
C VAL A 96 -32.48 -2.12 21.67
N THR A 97 -31.22 -1.65 21.65
CA THR A 97 -30.84 -0.26 21.98
C THR A 97 -30.67 0.62 20.74
N ASN A 98 -30.55 1.93 20.94
CA ASN A 98 -30.54 2.94 19.88
C ASN A 98 -29.12 3.42 19.58
N THR A 99 -28.73 3.41 18.31
CA THR A 99 -27.51 4.03 17.81
C THR A 99 -27.78 5.29 16.98
N THR A 100 -26.80 6.18 16.95
CA THR A 100 -26.80 7.41 16.14
C THR A 100 -26.18 7.16 14.77
N SER A 101 -26.31 8.13 13.86
CA SER A 101 -25.65 8.12 12.54
C SER A 101 -24.12 8.17 12.60
N SER A 102 -23.53 8.33 13.79
CA SER A 102 -22.08 8.32 14.01
C SER A 102 -21.62 7.06 14.75
N ASP A 103 -22.43 6.00 14.75
CA ASP A 103 -22.16 4.73 15.45
C ASP A 103 -21.86 4.88 16.95
N LEU A 104 -22.51 5.85 17.57
CA LEU A 104 -22.53 5.97 19.03
C LEU A 104 -23.84 5.39 19.56
N LYS A 105 -23.82 4.79 20.77
CA LYS A 105 -25.07 4.59 21.51
C LYS A 105 -25.70 5.95 21.77
N ASN A 106 -26.99 6.10 21.49
CA ASN A 106 -27.71 7.30 21.88
C ASN A 106 -27.60 7.49 23.40
N SER A 107 -27.24 8.70 23.84
CA SER A 107 -26.99 8.99 25.25
C SER A 107 -28.25 8.86 26.12
N GLY A 108 -29.44 8.92 25.52
CA GLY A 108 -30.72 8.71 26.19
C GLY A 108 -31.28 7.29 26.08
N ALA A 109 -30.56 6.32 25.53
CA ALA A 109 -31.04 4.93 25.44
C ALA A 109 -30.44 4.03 26.53
N ALA A 110 -31.24 3.09 27.04
CA ALA A 110 -30.76 2.14 28.03
C ALA A 110 -29.81 1.09 27.40
N TYR A 111 -29.11 0.37 28.26
CA TYR A 111 -28.11 -0.62 27.89
C TYR A 111 -28.07 -1.75 28.92
N GLY A 112 -27.39 -2.85 28.62
CA GLY A 112 -27.27 -4.00 29.51
C GLY A 112 -26.45 -5.09 28.85
N LEU A 113 -25.40 -5.54 29.52
CA LEU A 113 -24.47 -6.55 29.00
C LEU A 113 -25.16 -7.90 28.77
N THR A 114 -26.15 -8.22 29.59
CA THR A 114 -26.88 -9.51 29.52
C THR A 114 -28.32 -9.39 29.05
N THR A 115 -28.91 -8.20 29.17
CA THR A 115 -30.32 -7.96 28.88
C THR A 115 -30.57 -7.30 27.53
N ILE A 116 -29.56 -6.65 26.92
CA ILE A 116 -29.71 -5.98 25.62
C ILE A 116 -28.84 -6.66 24.58
N ASP A 117 -29.45 -7.19 23.52
CA ASP A 117 -28.75 -8.00 22.53
C ASP A 117 -27.85 -7.17 21.61
N LEU A 118 -28.40 -6.12 20.99
CA LEU A 118 -27.72 -5.34 19.95
C LEU A 118 -28.23 -3.90 19.84
N GLY A 119 -27.48 -3.06 19.14
CA GLY A 119 -27.91 -1.71 18.78
C GLY A 119 -28.44 -1.63 17.35
N ALA A 120 -29.39 -0.72 17.09
CA ALA A 120 -29.82 -0.41 15.74
C ALA A 120 -30.09 1.10 15.57
N PRO A 121 -30.05 1.63 14.33
CA PRO A 121 -30.30 3.05 14.08
C PRO A 121 -31.68 3.49 14.59
N GLY A 122 -31.69 4.42 15.54
CA GLY A 122 -32.92 4.93 16.14
C GLY A 122 -32.89 6.43 16.44
N THR A 123 -31.91 7.18 15.93
CA THR A 123 -31.77 8.62 16.15
C THR A 123 -31.96 9.40 14.85
N GLY A 124 -32.93 10.31 14.83
CA GLY A 124 -33.22 11.14 13.65
C GLY A 124 -33.78 10.34 12.47
N ILE A 125 -34.56 9.30 12.74
CA ILE A 125 -35.10 8.39 11.72
C ILE A 125 -36.33 9.03 11.08
N LEU A 126 -36.27 9.27 9.77
CA LEU A 126 -37.41 9.72 8.98
C LEU A 126 -38.45 8.60 8.90
N ASN A 127 -39.68 8.89 9.29
CA ASN A 127 -40.76 7.90 9.32
C ASN A 127 -42.09 8.48 8.84
N THR A 128 -43.01 7.60 8.45
CA THR A 128 -44.39 7.93 8.11
C THR A 128 -45.18 8.33 9.36
N LEU A 129 -45.99 9.37 9.25
CA LEU A 129 -46.89 9.86 10.28
C LEU A 129 -48.34 9.86 9.76
N PRO A 130 -49.35 9.77 10.65
CA PRO A 130 -50.75 9.90 10.26
C PRO A 130 -51.03 11.19 9.48
N GLY A 131 -52.02 11.14 8.59
CA GLY A 131 -52.41 12.29 7.77
C GLY A 131 -51.52 12.52 6.56
N ASN A 132 -50.93 11.46 5.99
CA ASN A 132 -50.09 11.51 4.79
C ASN A 132 -48.86 12.43 4.96
N ASN A 133 -48.16 12.28 6.07
CA ASN A 133 -47.02 13.13 6.42
C ASN A 133 -45.79 12.30 6.81
N TYR A 134 -44.64 12.97 6.91
CA TYR A 134 -43.37 12.39 7.33
C TYR A 134 -42.74 13.25 8.42
N GLY A 135 -41.94 12.63 9.29
CA GLY A 135 -41.19 13.35 10.31
C GLY A 135 -40.04 12.53 10.87
N ASN A 136 -39.05 13.23 11.44
CA ASN A 136 -37.91 12.60 12.10
C ASN A 136 -38.26 12.28 13.56
N LEU A 137 -38.05 11.04 13.96
CA LEU A 137 -38.27 10.54 15.30
C LEU A 137 -36.98 9.95 15.89
N THR A 138 -36.86 10.00 17.21
CA THR A 138 -35.70 9.45 17.94
C THR A 138 -36.20 8.60 19.11
N GLY A 139 -35.64 7.41 19.23
CA GLY A 139 -35.87 6.52 20.36
C GLY A 139 -35.50 5.08 20.05
N THR A 140 -35.38 4.24 21.07
CA THR A 140 -35.33 2.78 20.94
C THR A 140 -36.55 2.25 20.18
N SER A 141 -37.69 2.92 20.32
CA SER A 141 -38.91 2.68 19.51
C SER A 141 -38.69 2.79 18.00
N MET A 142 -37.70 3.54 17.52
CA MET A 142 -37.31 3.64 16.10
C MET A 142 -36.22 2.63 15.73
N ALA A 143 -35.38 2.20 16.68
CA ALA A 143 -34.37 1.19 16.46
C ALA A 143 -34.97 -0.22 16.29
N THR A 144 -35.88 -0.60 17.20
CA THR A 144 -36.54 -1.93 17.22
C THR A 144 -37.22 -2.33 15.90
N PRO A 145 -38.01 -1.46 15.22
CA PRO A 145 -38.66 -1.86 13.97
C PRO A 145 -37.65 -2.12 12.83
N THR A 146 -36.46 -1.52 12.89
CA THR A 146 -35.38 -1.82 11.94
C THR A 146 -34.89 -3.26 12.09
N VAL A 147 -34.76 -3.75 13.33
CA VAL A 147 -34.41 -5.15 13.63
C VAL A 147 -35.54 -6.10 13.24
N ALA A 148 -36.79 -5.74 13.55
CA ALA A 148 -37.94 -6.54 13.13
C ALA A 148 -38.04 -6.65 11.60
N GLY A 149 -37.76 -5.55 10.89
CA GLY A 149 -37.65 -5.53 9.43
C GLY A 149 -36.53 -6.43 8.90
N ALA A 150 -35.38 -6.47 9.57
CA ALA A 150 -34.29 -7.37 9.23
C ALA A 150 -34.69 -8.85 9.38
N VAL A 151 -35.33 -9.23 10.50
CA VAL A 151 -35.86 -10.59 10.69
C VAL A 151 -36.81 -10.95 9.54
N ALA A 152 -37.76 -10.08 9.21
CA ALA A 152 -38.69 -10.32 8.10
C ALA A 152 -37.97 -10.49 6.75
N LEU A 153 -36.92 -9.70 6.49
CA LEU A 153 -36.13 -9.80 5.27
C LEU A 153 -35.35 -11.12 5.19
N LEU A 154 -34.79 -11.59 6.30
CA LEU A 154 -34.10 -12.88 6.35
C LEU A 154 -35.07 -14.04 6.01
N TYR A 155 -36.29 -14.03 6.55
CA TYR A 155 -37.33 -15.01 6.17
C TYR A 155 -37.72 -14.89 4.69
N ALA A 156 -37.75 -13.68 4.13
CA ALA A 156 -38.05 -13.47 2.71
C ALA A 156 -36.92 -13.95 1.78
N ALA A 157 -35.68 -13.96 2.27
CA ALA A 157 -34.51 -14.45 1.54
C ALA A 157 -34.28 -15.97 1.70
N ALA A 158 -35.07 -16.64 2.53
CA ALA A 158 -34.88 -18.05 2.83
C ALA A 158 -35.16 -18.93 1.59
N GLY A 159 -34.19 -19.77 1.22
CA GLY A 159 -34.32 -20.75 0.15
C GLY A 159 -35.30 -21.90 0.51
N PRO A 160 -35.63 -22.77 -0.45
CA PRO A 160 -36.60 -23.85 -0.25
C PRO A 160 -36.30 -24.77 0.94
N ALA A 161 -35.04 -25.15 1.15
CA ALA A 161 -34.61 -26.00 2.27
C ALA A 161 -34.87 -25.33 3.62
N LEU A 162 -34.42 -24.08 3.79
CA LEU A 162 -34.67 -23.30 4.99
C LEU A 162 -36.18 -23.06 5.21
N MET A 163 -36.94 -22.80 4.15
CA MET A 163 -38.40 -22.65 4.25
C MET A 163 -39.13 -23.95 4.62
N ASN A 164 -38.56 -25.11 4.29
CA ASN A 164 -39.04 -26.40 4.80
C ASN A 164 -38.72 -26.55 6.28
N ALA A 165 -37.52 -26.17 6.73
CA ALA A 165 -37.15 -26.14 8.14
C ALA A 165 -38.08 -25.24 8.97
N VAL A 166 -38.43 -24.05 8.44
CA VAL A 166 -39.42 -23.15 9.06
C VAL A 166 -40.78 -23.82 9.30
N LYS A 167 -41.18 -24.78 8.46
CA LYS A 167 -42.45 -25.51 8.59
C LYS A 167 -42.32 -26.74 9.50
N SER A 168 -41.23 -27.49 9.38
CA SER A 168 -41.04 -28.76 10.09
C SER A 168 -40.55 -28.57 11.53
N ASN A 169 -39.76 -27.52 11.78
CA ASN A 169 -39.22 -27.19 13.09
C ASN A 169 -39.21 -25.66 13.35
N PRO A 170 -40.40 -25.03 13.41
CA PRO A 170 -40.52 -23.57 13.46
C PRO A 170 -39.78 -22.92 14.64
N ALA A 171 -39.80 -23.56 15.81
CA ALA A 171 -39.15 -23.06 17.02
C ALA A 171 -37.63 -22.97 16.85
N GLN A 172 -37.00 -24.08 16.45
CA GLN A 172 -35.54 -24.11 16.26
C GLN A 172 -35.09 -23.17 15.14
N THR A 173 -35.85 -23.12 14.04
CA THR A 173 -35.50 -22.25 12.92
C THR A 173 -35.63 -20.76 13.28
N ALA A 174 -36.60 -20.37 14.12
CA ALA A 174 -36.67 -19.00 14.62
C ALA A 174 -35.43 -18.60 15.44
N LEU A 175 -34.92 -19.50 16.29
CA LEU A 175 -33.68 -19.26 17.04
C LEU A 175 -32.46 -19.12 16.11
N LEU A 176 -32.41 -19.89 15.02
CA LEU A 176 -31.36 -19.75 14.00
C LEU A 176 -31.40 -18.38 13.30
N PHE A 177 -32.59 -17.86 12.99
CA PHE A 177 -32.72 -16.50 12.47
C PHE A 177 -32.25 -15.43 13.47
N LYS A 178 -32.53 -15.60 14.77
CA LYS A 178 -31.99 -14.72 15.81
C LYS A 178 -30.46 -14.80 15.85
N GLU A 179 -29.89 -16.01 15.80
CA GLU A 179 -28.44 -16.22 15.79
C GLU A 179 -27.77 -15.49 14.62
N TRP A 180 -28.32 -15.55 13.40
CA TRP A 180 -27.79 -14.82 12.24
C TRP A 180 -27.93 -13.31 12.35
N ILE A 181 -28.98 -12.81 12.99
CA ILE A 181 -29.11 -11.37 13.31
C ILE A 181 -28.01 -10.94 14.29
N MET A 182 -27.74 -11.74 15.32
CA MET A 182 -26.71 -11.44 16.34
C MET A 182 -25.29 -11.55 15.78
N ALA A 183 -25.00 -12.64 15.05
CA ALA A 183 -23.70 -12.91 14.46
C ALA A 183 -23.35 -11.97 13.30
N GLY A 184 -24.36 -11.48 12.57
CA GLY A 184 -24.17 -10.56 11.45
C GLY A 184 -23.89 -9.12 11.85
N THR A 185 -23.91 -8.76 13.14
CA THR A 185 -23.71 -7.37 13.58
C THR A 185 -22.34 -6.81 13.20
N ASP A 186 -22.28 -5.49 12.94
CA ASP A 186 -21.02 -4.75 12.89
C ASP A 186 -20.59 -4.43 14.33
N SER A 187 -19.45 -4.95 14.77
CA SER A 187 -18.89 -4.59 16.08
C SER A 187 -18.56 -3.10 16.13
N ILE A 188 -19.11 -2.37 17.10
CA ILE A 188 -18.83 -0.94 17.29
C ILE A 188 -18.36 -0.64 18.71
N PRO A 189 -17.29 0.16 18.90
CA PRO A 189 -16.72 0.41 20.23
C PRO A 189 -17.73 0.94 21.25
N ALA A 190 -18.73 1.70 20.79
CA ALA A 190 -19.73 2.30 21.66
C ALA A 190 -20.72 1.31 22.28
N LEU A 191 -20.78 0.05 21.82
CA LEU A 191 -21.66 -0.99 22.34
C LEU A 191 -20.91 -2.13 23.06
N GLN A 192 -19.59 -2.16 22.96
CA GLN A 192 -18.75 -3.15 23.62
C GLN A 192 -18.88 -3.06 25.14
N GLY A 193 -19.12 -4.21 25.79
CA GLY A 193 -19.29 -4.29 27.24
C GLY A 193 -20.61 -3.73 27.79
N ILE A 194 -21.54 -3.30 26.93
CA ILE A 194 -22.85 -2.76 27.34
C ILE A 194 -24.04 -3.37 26.58
N THR A 195 -23.79 -4.33 25.69
CA THR A 195 -24.77 -5.18 24.98
C THR A 195 -24.14 -6.56 24.77
N VAL A 196 -24.95 -7.59 24.52
CA VAL A 196 -24.50 -8.99 24.32
C VAL A 196 -23.56 -9.11 23.12
N THR A 197 -23.94 -8.55 21.98
CA THR A 197 -23.15 -8.65 20.74
C THR A 197 -22.00 -7.64 20.70
N GLY A 198 -22.11 -6.54 21.43
CA GLY A 198 -21.23 -5.37 21.26
C GLY A 198 -21.37 -4.72 19.87
N GLY A 199 -22.43 -5.04 19.13
CA GLY A 199 -22.56 -4.72 17.71
C GLY A 199 -23.84 -4.00 17.33
N ARG A 200 -23.78 -3.31 16.19
CA ARG A 200 -24.90 -2.63 15.53
C ARG A 200 -25.42 -3.51 14.40
N LEU A 201 -26.73 -3.56 14.20
CA LEU A 201 -27.37 -4.35 13.13
C LEU A 201 -26.70 -4.11 11.76
N ASN A 202 -26.33 -5.20 11.09
CA ASN A 202 -25.94 -5.22 9.69
C ASN A 202 -26.70 -6.33 8.96
N VAL A 203 -27.68 -5.91 8.17
CA VAL A 203 -28.61 -6.83 7.48
C VAL A 203 -27.94 -7.58 6.34
N TYR A 204 -26.93 -6.98 5.70
CA TYR A 204 -26.20 -7.61 4.61
C TYR A 204 -25.41 -8.84 5.10
N ASN A 205 -24.65 -8.69 6.17
CA ASN A 205 -23.91 -9.80 6.78
C ASN A 205 -24.86 -10.91 7.25
N SER A 206 -25.97 -10.55 7.90
CA SER A 206 -27.00 -11.52 8.29
C SER A 206 -27.61 -12.25 7.10
N LEU A 207 -27.78 -11.60 5.94
CA LEU A 207 -28.25 -12.25 4.71
C LEU A 207 -27.21 -13.19 4.09
N LEU A 208 -25.92 -12.90 4.21
CA LEU A 208 -24.87 -13.83 3.78
C LEU A 208 -24.94 -15.13 4.59
N LEU A 209 -25.16 -15.04 5.90
CA LEU A 209 -25.32 -16.21 6.77
C LEU A 209 -26.55 -17.06 6.38
N VAL A 210 -27.68 -16.41 6.03
CA VAL A 210 -28.86 -17.11 5.50
C VAL A 210 -28.53 -17.87 4.20
N LYS A 211 -27.76 -17.26 3.29
CA LYS A 211 -27.38 -17.88 2.01
C LYS A 211 -26.48 -19.11 2.18
N THR A 212 -25.71 -19.17 3.26
CA THR A 212 -24.83 -20.30 3.57
C THR A 212 -25.52 -21.46 4.27
N PHE A 213 -26.83 -21.36 4.56
CA PHE A 213 -27.57 -22.45 5.18
C PHE A 213 -27.74 -23.62 4.20
N ALA A 214 -26.95 -24.67 4.41
CA ALA A 214 -27.13 -25.99 3.83
C ALA A 214 -27.76 -26.92 4.88
N ASP A 215 -28.80 -27.67 4.52
CA ASP A 215 -29.26 -28.79 5.34
C ASP A 215 -28.30 -29.98 5.14
N SER A 216 -28.28 -30.89 6.11
CA SER A 216 -27.58 -32.17 6.07
C SER A 216 -27.75 -32.98 4.79
N LEU A 217 -28.85 -32.79 4.05
CA LEU A 217 -29.17 -33.46 2.79
C LEU A 217 -28.72 -32.68 1.54
N ASP A 218 -28.20 -31.47 1.69
CA ASP A 218 -27.64 -30.72 0.57
C ASP A 218 -26.24 -31.25 0.23
N PRO A 219 -25.91 -31.35 -1.06
CA PRO A 219 -24.58 -31.79 -1.46
C PRO A 219 -23.54 -30.73 -1.10
N ASN A 220 -22.30 -31.13 -0.85
CA ASN A 220 -21.20 -30.16 -0.85
C ASN A 220 -20.94 -29.64 -2.28
N SER A 221 -20.39 -28.44 -2.37
CA SER A 221 -19.99 -27.85 -3.64
C SER A 221 -18.82 -28.62 -4.27
N PRO A 222 -18.59 -28.48 -5.58
CA PRO A 222 -17.37 -28.99 -6.21
C PRO A 222 -16.16 -28.25 -5.63
N ASP A 223 -15.09 -29.00 -5.37
CA ASP A 223 -13.83 -28.47 -4.87
C ASP A 223 -12.91 -28.10 -6.04
N SER A 224 -11.86 -27.32 -5.76
CA SER A 224 -10.79 -27.02 -6.73
C SER A 224 -11.28 -26.50 -8.10
N VAL A 225 -12.39 -25.77 -8.14
CA VAL A 225 -12.96 -25.26 -9.40
C VAL A 225 -11.98 -24.29 -10.04
N THR A 226 -11.61 -24.57 -11.29
CA THR A 226 -10.70 -23.75 -12.11
C THR A 226 -11.31 -23.51 -13.48
N ALA A 227 -10.93 -22.40 -14.08
CA ALA A 227 -11.19 -22.06 -15.46
C ALA A 227 -9.86 -21.75 -16.13
N TYR A 228 -9.66 -22.26 -17.33
CA TYR A 228 -8.42 -22.05 -18.08
C TYR A 228 -8.72 -21.89 -19.57
N SER A 229 -8.04 -20.92 -20.17
CA SER A 229 -7.97 -20.68 -21.60
C SER A 229 -6.70 -19.89 -21.85
N ASP A 230 -6.08 -20.15 -22.98
CA ASP A 230 -4.92 -19.40 -23.47
C ASP A 230 -5.13 -19.09 -24.94
N TYR A 231 -4.19 -18.36 -25.52
CA TYR A 231 -4.31 -17.87 -26.89
C TYR A 231 -4.31 -19.01 -27.93
N THR A 232 -3.94 -20.25 -27.56
CA THR A 232 -4.10 -21.45 -28.40
C THR A 232 -5.56 -21.95 -28.45
N THR A 233 -6.37 -21.52 -27.49
CA THR A 233 -7.79 -21.85 -27.32
C THR A 233 -8.66 -20.59 -27.27
N PRO A 234 -8.55 -19.66 -28.23
CA PRO A 234 -9.08 -18.29 -28.13
C PRO A 234 -10.61 -18.20 -28.07
N THR A 235 -11.30 -19.29 -28.38
CA THR A 235 -12.77 -19.35 -28.42
C THR A 235 -13.35 -20.40 -27.48
N SER A 236 -12.57 -20.87 -26.50
CA SER A 236 -13.04 -21.82 -25.50
C SER A 236 -12.39 -21.67 -24.13
N ILE A 237 -13.12 -22.00 -23.07
CA ILE A 237 -12.61 -22.11 -21.70
C ILE A 237 -12.84 -23.53 -21.20
N ASP A 238 -11.77 -24.16 -20.72
CA ASP A 238 -11.83 -25.44 -20.01
C ASP A 238 -12.08 -25.19 -18.52
N LEU A 239 -13.20 -25.70 -18.02
CA LEU A 239 -13.51 -25.79 -16.60
C LEU A 239 -13.07 -27.16 -16.07
N ALA A 240 -12.47 -27.16 -14.88
CA ALA A 240 -12.13 -28.38 -14.16
C ALA A 240 -12.43 -28.23 -12.66
N TRP A 241 -12.79 -29.33 -12.00
CA TRP A 241 -13.12 -29.36 -10.57
C TRP A 241 -12.92 -30.75 -9.99
N ASP A 242 -12.93 -30.85 -8.67
CA ASP A 242 -13.04 -32.10 -7.94
C ASP A 242 -14.50 -32.32 -7.52
N ASP A 243 -15.06 -33.48 -7.85
CA ASP A 243 -16.42 -33.83 -7.46
C ASP A 243 -16.57 -33.90 -5.92
N PRO A 244 -17.71 -33.43 -5.37
CA PRO A 244 -18.00 -33.62 -3.96
C PRO A 244 -18.20 -35.11 -3.65
N THR A 245 -17.71 -35.50 -2.47
CA THR A 245 -17.79 -36.90 -2.00
C THR A 245 -18.80 -37.10 -0.86
N SER A 246 -19.41 -36.01 -0.38
CA SER A 246 -20.36 -36.03 0.73
C SER A 246 -21.42 -34.95 0.65
N PHE A 247 -22.51 -35.16 1.38
CA PHE A 247 -23.46 -34.13 1.73
C PHE A 247 -22.89 -33.25 2.86
N ALA A 248 -23.50 -32.08 3.09
CA ALA A 248 -23.15 -31.19 4.21
C ALA A 248 -23.27 -31.89 5.58
N GLY A 249 -24.17 -32.89 5.70
CA GLY A 249 -24.32 -33.73 6.89
C GLY A 249 -23.22 -34.78 7.09
N GLY A 250 -22.29 -34.91 6.14
CA GLY A 250 -21.17 -35.86 6.19
C GLY A 250 -21.46 -37.24 5.58
N ASP A 251 -22.71 -37.53 5.21
CA ASP A 251 -23.06 -38.75 4.49
C ASP A 251 -22.40 -38.80 3.10
N THR A 252 -22.06 -39.99 2.62
CA THR A 252 -21.40 -40.17 1.33
C THR A 252 -22.33 -39.81 0.17
N LEU A 253 -21.82 -39.02 -0.77
CA LEU A 253 -22.47 -38.68 -2.03
C LEU A 253 -21.74 -39.39 -3.18
N LEU A 254 -22.44 -40.23 -3.95
CA LEU A 254 -21.86 -40.98 -5.06
C LEU A 254 -22.06 -40.26 -6.40
N PRO A 255 -21.13 -40.40 -7.37
CA PRO A 255 -21.22 -39.79 -8.71
C PRO A 255 -22.57 -39.96 -9.43
N ALA A 256 -23.23 -41.11 -9.27
CA ALA A 256 -24.53 -41.38 -9.89
C ALA A 256 -25.72 -40.59 -9.29
N GLN A 257 -25.51 -39.89 -8.18
CA GLN A 257 -26.56 -39.23 -7.40
C GLN A 257 -26.63 -37.71 -7.65
N PHE A 258 -25.71 -37.14 -8.41
CA PHE A 258 -25.66 -35.70 -8.65
C PHE A 258 -25.21 -35.34 -10.08
N THR A 259 -25.44 -34.08 -10.42
CA THR A 259 -24.87 -33.38 -11.57
C THR A 259 -24.14 -32.13 -11.09
N ILE A 260 -23.18 -31.68 -11.88
CA ILE A 260 -22.56 -30.36 -11.75
C ILE A 260 -23.24 -29.42 -12.74
N GLU A 261 -23.92 -28.42 -12.20
CA GLU A 261 -24.61 -27.40 -12.95
C GLU A 261 -23.66 -26.22 -13.19
N ILE A 262 -23.62 -25.76 -14.44
CA ILE A 262 -22.73 -24.69 -14.89
C ILE A 262 -23.60 -23.61 -15.53
N ALA A 263 -23.51 -22.40 -14.99
CA ALA A 263 -24.03 -21.19 -15.62
C ALA A 263 -22.89 -20.25 -15.98
N ARG A 264 -23.06 -19.51 -17.08
CA ARG A 264 -22.15 -18.47 -17.56
C ARG A 264 -22.90 -17.16 -17.64
N ASP A 265 -22.37 -16.13 -16.98
CA ASP A 265 -22.96 -14.80 -16.89
C ASP A 265 -24.46 -14.82 -16.47
N GLY A 266 -24.79 -15.71 -15.53
CA GLY A 266 -26.14 -15.92 -15.00
C GLY A 266 -27.08 -16.74 -15.90
N ALA A 267 -26.61 -17.25 -17.04
CA ALA A 267 -27.37 -18.14 -17.91
C ALA A 267 -26.87 -19.58 -17.79
N TRP A 268 -27.76 -20.52 -17.51
CA TRP A 268 -27.43 -21.95 -17.45
C TRP A 268 -26.98 -22.47 -18.83
N ILE A 269 -25.83 -23.13 -18.88
CA ILE A 269 -25.22 -23.65 -20.12
C ILE A 269 -25.01 -25.16 -20.13
N ALA A 270 -24.83 -25.80 -18.97
CA ALA A 270 -24.59 -27.24 -18.92
C ALA A 270 -24.99 -27.89 -17.58
N SER A 271 -25.30 -29.19 -17.67
CA SER A 271 -25.45 -30.12 -16.54
C SER A 271 -24.55 -31.33 -16.81
N VAL A 272 -23.45 -31.43 -16.06
CA VAL A 272 -22.42 -32.46 -16.24
C VAL A 272 -22.67 -33.61 -15.25
N PRO A 273 -22.76 -34.87 -15.68
CA PRO A 273 -22.94 -36.00 -14.76
C PRO A 273 -21.79 -36.12 -13.76
N GLY A 274 -22.11 -36.43 -12.49
CA GLY A 274 -21.09 -36.76 -11.51
C GLY A 274 -20.17 -37.88 -12.00
N GLY A 275 -18.87 -37.74 -11.72
CA GLY A 275 -17.78 -38.56 -12.23
C GLY A 275 -17.09 -38.00 -13.47
N MET A 276 -17.63 -36.92 -14.07
CA MET A 276 -16.95 -36.15 -15.11
C MET A 276 -16.53 -34.80 -14.53
N MET A 277 -15.23 -34.61 -14.35
CA MET A 277 -14.61 -33.49 -13.61
C MET A 277 -14.14 -32.34 -14.50
N GLN A 278 -14.62 -32.30 -15.75
CA GLN A 278 -14.20 -31.33 -16.75
C GLN A 278 -15.35 -30.95 -17.68
N TYR A 279 -15.34 -29.71 -18.14
CA TYR A 279 -16.26 -29.20 -19.15
C TYR A 279 -15.58 -28.16 -20.03
N ASN A 280 -15.60 -28.36 -21.34
CA ASN A 280 -15.12 -27.38 -22.32
C ASN A 280 -16.30 -26.52 -22.79
N ASP A 281 -16.24 -25.22 -22.50
CA ASP A 281 -17.17 -24.24 -23.03
C ASP A 281 -16.59 -23.61 -24.30
N SER A 282 -17.25 -23.80 -25.45
CA SER A 282 -16.72 -23.40 -26.76
C SER A 282 -17.63 -22.41 -27.48
N GLY A 283 -17.08 -21.74 -28.50
CA GLY A 283 -17.79 -20.69 -29.25
C GLY A 283 -17.83 -19.34 -28.54
N LEU A 284 -16.86 -19.10 -27.66
CA LEU A 284 -16.65 -17.83 -26.97
C LEU A 284 -16.02 -16.80 -27.90
N ASN A 285 -16.24 -15.53 -27.60
CA ASN A 285 -15.49 -14.44 -28.22
C ASN A 285 -14.12 -14.31 -27.53
N ASP A 286 -13.07 -14.31 -28.34
CA ASP A 286 -11.68 -14.07 -27.93
C ASP A 286 -11.50 -12.71 -27.23
N GLY A 287 -10.67 -12.68 -26.19
CA GLY A 287 -10.42 -11.53 -25.32
C GLY A 287 -11.60 -11.10 -24.43
N GLN A 288 -12.73 -11.81 -24.45
CA GLN A 288 -13.88 -11.50 -23.62
C GLN A 288 -13.81 -12.22 -22.26
N PRO A 289 -13.99 -11.51 -21.12
CA PRO A 289 -14.13 -12.15 -19.82
C PRO A 289 -15.50 -12.80 -19.66
N TYR A 290 -15.52 -13.97 -19.02
CA TYR A 290 -16.73 -14.71 -18.67
C TYR A 290 -16.70 -15.09 -17.20
N ASN A 291 -17.86 -14.99 -16.53
CA ASN A 291 -18.03 -15.45 -15.15
C ASN A 291 -18.85 -16.75 -15.12
N TYR A 292 -18.33 -17.77 -14.44
CA TYR A 292 -18.96 -19.07 -14.30
C TYR A 292 -19.45 -19.28 -12.87
N GLU A 293 -20.65 -19.80 -12.74
CA GLU A 293 -21.26 -20.29 -11.50
C GLU A 293 -21.33 -21.81 -11.60
N VAL A 294 -20.63 -22.51 -10.69
CA VAL A 294 -20.53 -23.98 -10.67
C VAL A 294 -21.06 -24.50 -9.34
N TYR A 295 -22.02 -25.42 -9.38
CA TYR A 295 -22.62 -26.00 -8.17
C TYR A 295 -23.10 -27.44 -8.37
N THR A 296 -23.17 -28.18 -7.28
CA THR A 296 -23.65 -29.57 -7.26
C THR A 296 -25.16 -29.59 -7.12
N LYS A 297 -25.84 -30.45 -7.87
CA LYS A 297 -27.28 -30.71 -7.76
C LYS A 297 -27.57 -32.20 -7.61
N VAL A 298 -28.26 -32.58 -6.53
CA VAL A 298 -28.67 -33.96 -6.28
C VAL A 298 -29.85 -34.30 -7.19
N THR A 299 -29.71 -35.35 -8.00
CA THR A 299 -30.69 -35.71 -9.03
C THR A 299 -32.03 -36.18 -8.47
N ALA A 300 -32.02 -36.75 -7.25
CA ALA A 300 -33.22 -37.30 -6.62
C ALA A 300 -34.08 -36.27 -5.88
N THR A 301 -33.45 -35.23 -5.30
CA THR A 301 -34.13 -34.27 -4.41
C THR A 301 -34.16 -32.86 -4.97
N ASP A 302 -33.43 -32.57 -6.04
CA ASP A 302 -33.21 -31.22 -6.57
C ASP A 302 -32.51 -30.28 -5.55
N SER A 303 -31.87 -30.86 -4.52
CA SER A 303 -31.04 -30.13 -3.55
C SER A 303 -29.77 -29.65 -4.22
N THR A 304 -29.37 -28.41 -3.94
CA THR A 304 -28.17 -27.79 -4.52
C THR A 304 -27.17 -27.42 -3.44
N SER A 305 -25.88 -27.48 -3.77
CA SER A 305 -24.82 -26.94 -2.92
C SER A 305 -24.80 -25.40 -2.94
N GLY A 306 -23.86 -24.81 -2.21
CA GLY A 306 -23.43 -23.44 -2.48
C GLY A 306 -22.84 -23.31 -3.90
N ILE A 307 -22.85 -22.08 -4.44
CA ILE A 307 -22.27 -21.74 -5.74
C ILE A 307 -20.80 -21.39 -5.57
N ILE A 308 -19.95 -21.94 -6.44
CA ILE A 308 -18.57 -21.51 -6.62
C ILE A 308 -18.51 -20.64 -7.87
N GLU A 309 -17.96 -19.43 -7.73
CA GLU A 309 -17.75 -18.51 -8.85
C GLU A 309 -16.29 -18.56 -9.30
N VAL A 310 -16.07 -18.67 -10.61
CA VAL A 310 -14.75 -18.55 -11.24
C VAL A 310 -14.87 -17.73 -12.51
N ALA A 311 -13.89 -16.87 -12.79
CA ALA A 311 -13.88 -16.04 -13.99
C ALA A 311 -12.60 -16.27 -14.79
N TRP A 312 -12.71 -16.17 -16.11
CA TRP A 312 -11.57 -16.25 -17.02
C TRP A 312 -11.85 -15.51 -18.33
N THR A 313 -10.79 -15.04 -18.99
CA THR A 313 -10.87 -14.40 -20.32
C THR A 313 -10.61 -15.46 -21.39
N ALA A 314 -11.55 -15.64 -22.31
CA ALA A 314 -11.31 -16.55 -23.43
C ALA A 314 -10.10 -16.07 -24.24
N GLY A 315 -9.16 -16.97 -24.52
CA GLY A 315 -7.88 -16.65 -25.16
C GLY A 315 -6.78 -16.16 -24.23
N GLY A 316 -7.06 -15.87 -22.96
CA GLY A 316 -6.06 -15.27 -22.07
C GLY A 316 -5.55 -13.91 -22.58
N SER A 317 -4.40 -13.46 -22.06
CA SER A 317 -3.72 -12.26 -22.55
C SER A 317 -2.79 -12.62 -23.71
N PRO A 318 -2.81 -11.86 -24.82
CA PRO A 318 -1.81 -12.00 -25.87
C PRO A 318 -0.50 -11.26 -25.55
N ILE A 319 -0.45 -10.48 -24.47
CA ILE A 319 0.68 -9.58 -24.17
C ILE A 319 1.75 -10.34 -23.38
N PRO A 320 3.02 -10.42 -23.85
CA PRO A 320 4.09 -11.03 -23.09
C PRO A 320 4.38 -10.33 -21.76
N THR A 321 4.89 -11.06 -20.77
CA THR A 321 5.58 -10.43 -19.63
C THR A 321 6.90 -9.78 -20.07
N GLY A 322 7.34 -8.78 -19.31
CA GLY A 322 8.63 -8.13 -19.57
C GLY A 322 9.81 -9.05 -19.27
N PRO A 323 10.94 -8.92 -19.99
CA PRO A 323 12.15 -9.68 -19.67
C PRO A 323 12.65 -9.36 -18.26
N ALA A 324 13.18 -10.38 -17.58
CA ALA A 324 13.60 -10.29 -16.19
C ALA A 324 15.13 -10.18 -16.06
N ASN A 325 15.61 -9.84 -14.86
CA ASN A 325 17.03 -9.85 -14.50
C ASN A 325 17.94 -9.08 -15.47
N LEU A 326 17.44 -7.98 -16.05
CA LEU A 326 18.26 -7.09 -16.85
C LEU A 326 19.45 -6.61 -16.01
N ALA A 327 20.65 -6.73 -16.57
CA ALA A 327 21.88 -6.20 -16.02
C ALA A 327 22.69 -5.54 -17.13
N ALA A 328 23.46 -4.50 -16.78
CA ALA A 328 24.36 -3.81 -17.70
C ALA A 328 25.74 -3.65 -17.06
N VAL A 329 26.78 -4.03 -17.79
CA VAL A 329 28.17 -3.85 -17.38
C VAL A 329 28.89 -3.06 -18.45
N GLY A 330 29.40 -1.89 -18.09
CA GLY A 330 30.20 -1.06 -18.98
C GLY A 330 31.69 -1.38 -18.87
N ASP A 331 32.40 -1.32 -20.00
CA ASP A 331 33.86 -1.33 -20.07
C ASP A 331 34.39 -0.06 -20.74
N THR A 332 35.66 -0.05 -21.19
CA THR A 332 36.26 1.14 -21.80
C THR A 332 35.67 1.54 -23.15
N ALA A 333 34.89 0.67 -23.80
CA ALA A 333 34.38 0.84 -25.15
C ALA A 333 32.90 0.48 -25.34
N GLN A 334 32.32 -0.39 -24.52
CA GLN A 334 30.97 -0.92 -24.72
C GLN A 334 30.21 -1.15 -23.41
N ALA A 335 28.90 -1.28 -23.52
CA ALA A 335 28.00 -1.80 -22.51
C ALA A 335 27.56 -3.22 -22.90
N VAL A 336 27.74 -4.19 -22.01
CA VAL A 336 27.26 -5.56 -22.18
C VAL A 336 26.01 -5.74 -21.33
N LEU A 337 24.90 -6.05 -21.99
CA LEU A 337 23.61 -6.31 -21.40
C LEU A 337 23.37 -7.83 -21.31
N THR A 338 22.69 -8.25 -20.25
CA THR A 338 22.17 -9.62 -20.08
C THR A 338 20.79 -9.57 -19.44
N TRP A 339 19.92 -10.51 -19.78
CA TRP A 339 18.56 -10.62 -19.22
C TRP A 339 18.06 -12.06 -19.35
N ASP A 340 16.91 -12.36 -18.74
CA ASP A 340 16.16 -13.59 -18.95
C ASP A 340 14.91 -13.29 -19.81
N ASP A 341 14.70 -14.09 -20.85
CA ASP A 341 13.49 -13.97 -21.67
C ASP A 341 12.24 -14.34 -20.85
N PRO A 342 11.08 -13.72 -21.14
CA PRO A 342 9.83 -14.09 -20.48
C PRO A 342 9.40 -15.50 -20.85
N THR A 343 8.67 -16.15 -19.94
CA THR A 343 8.09 -17.48 -20.14
C THR A 343 6.57 -17.50 -20.01
N THR A 344 5.96 -16.34 -19.73
CA THR A 344 4.51 -16.20 -19.55
C THR A 344 3.98 -14.93 -20.22
N GLN A 345 2.70 -14.95 -20.55
CA GLN A 345 1.90 -13.78 -20.88
C GLN A 345 1.57 -12.97 -19.61
N SER A 346 1.03 -11.76 -19.77
CA SER A 346 0.81 -10.80 -18.69
C SER A 346 -0.23 -11.24 -17.66
N ASP A 347 -1.06 -12.23 -17.98
CA ASP A 347 -2.03 -12.87 -17.09
C ASP A 347 -1.47 -14.16 -16.44
N GLY A 348 -0.23 -14.53 -16.76
CA GLY A 348 0.46 -15.69 -16.21
C GLY A 348 0.30 -16.98 -17.02
N THR A 349 -0.45 -16.98 -18.14
CA THR A 349 -0.46 -18.17 -19.02
C THR A 349 0.91 -18.37 -19.67
N PRO A 350 1.27 -19.60 -20.08
CA PRO A 350 2.53 -19.83 -20.77
C PRO A 350 2.68 -18.96 -22.03
N LEU A 351 3.90 -18.45 -22.26
CA LEU A 351 4.30 -17.79 -23.49
C LEU A 351 4.99 -18.80 -24.41
N ASP A 352 4.64 -18.77 -25.69
CA ASP A 352 5.09 -19.75 -26.69
C ASP A 352 5.19 -19.14 -28.11
N ASP A 353 4.95 -17.83 -28.24
CA ASP A 353 4.96 -17.09 -29.49
C ASP A 353 5.88 -15.85 -29.48
N LEU A 354 6.78 -15.75 -28.48
CA LEU A 354 7.81 -14.71 -28.39
C LEU A 354 8.57 -14.56 -29.71
N ALA A 355 8.57 -13.35 -30.28
CA ALA A 355 9.21 -13.05 -31.55
C ALA A 355 10.53 -12.32 -31.42
N GLN A 356 10.62 -11.29 -30.57
CA GLN A 356 11.81 -10.45 -30.43
C GLN A 356 11.95 -9.86 -29.02
N ILE A 357 13.18 -9.53 -28.64
CA ILE A 357 13.48 -8.64 -27.52
C ILE A 357 13.94 -7.29 -28.07
N TYR A 358 13.27 -6.20 -27.72
CA TYR A 358 13.68 -4.85 -28.08
C TYR A 358 14.60 -4.28 -27.01
N ILE A 359 15.70 -3.66 -27.45
CA ILE A 359 16.69 -3.02 -26.58
C ILE A 359 16.53 -1.50 -26.71
N TYR A 360 16.40 -0.85 -25.56
CA TYR A 360 16.27 0.59 -25.45
C TYR A 360 17.46 1.17 -24.70
N ARG A 361 17.95 2.32 -25.18
CA ARG A 361 18.96 3.15 -24.52
C ARG A 361 18.43 4.57 -24.38
N ASP A 362 18.45 5.11 -23.17
CA ASP A 362 17.96 6.45 -22.82
C ASP A 362 16.54 6.73 -23.37
N GLY A 363 15.69 5.69 -23.32
CA GLY A 363 14.30 5.74 -23.79
C GLY A 363 14.10 5.56 -25.30
N ALA A 364 15.17 5.43 -26.09
CA ALA A 364 15.09 5.19 -27.53
C ALA A 364 15.41 3.73 -27.87
N ARG A 365 14.59 3.08 -28.70
CA ARG A 365 14.88 1.74 -29.22
C ARG A 365 16.13 1.80 -30.10
N ILE A 366 17.17 1.07 -29.72
CA ILE A 366 18.44 1.02 -30.46
C ILE A 366 18.58 -0.24 -31.30
N ASP A 367 18.00 -1.36 -30.86
CA ASP A 367 18.14 -2.64 -31.56
C ASP A 367 17.07 -3.65 -31.13
N SER A 368 17.09 -4.84 -31.73
CA SER A 368 16.31 -6.00 -31.35
C SER A 368 17.10 -7.29 -31.53
N VAL A 369 16.86 -8.29 -30.69
CA VAL A 369 17.44 -9.63 -30.86
C VAL A 369 16.37 -10.72 -30.91
N ASP A 370 16.73 -11.87 -31.48
CA ASP A 370 15.87 -13.04 -31.57
C ASP A 370 15.70 -13.72 -30.18
N PRO A 371 14.61 -14.48 -29.96
CA PRO A 371 14.37 -15.20 -28.71
C PRO A 371 15.51 -16.16 -28.38
N GLY A 372 15.87 -16.27 -27.10
CA GLY A 372 17.00 -17.07 -26.61
C GLY A 372 18.36 -16.36 -26.70
N VAL A 373 18.45 -15.21 -27.40
CA VAL A 373 19.65 -14.36 -27.38
C VAL A 373 19.59 -13.45 -26.15
N GLN A 374 20.12 -13.93 -25.03
CA GLN A 374 20.02 -13.27 -23.72
C GLN A 374 21.20 -12.34 -23.40
N THR A 375 21.86 -11.82 -24.44
CA THR A 375 22.96 -10.88 -24.29
C THR A 375 23.08 -9.94 -25.47
N TYR A 376 23.47 -8.69 -25.21
CA TYR A 376 23.66 -7.66 -26.23
C TYR A 376 24.86 -6.78 -25.89
N SER A 377 25.65 -6.40 -26.89
CA SER A 377 26.76 -5.45 -26.73
C SER A 377 26.45 -4.17 -27.47
N ASP A 378 26.25 -3.09 -26.72
CA ASP A 378 26.13 -1.74 -27.25
C ASP A 378 27.49 -1.03 -27.21
N VAL A 379 27.84 -0.28 -28.25
CA VAL A 379 29.12 0.45 -28.35
C VAL A 379 28.84 1.96 -28.42
N PRO A 380 28.34 2.58 -27.33
CA PRO A 380 28.06 3.99 -27.32
C PRO A 380 29.35 4.82 -27.13
N PRO A 381 29.32 6.14 -27.36
CA PRO A 381 30.47 7.00 -27.05
C PRO A 381 30.96 6.84 -25.60
N PRO A 382 32.27 6.71 -25.36
CA PRO A 382 32.79 6.58 -23.99
C PRO A 382 32.75 7.92 -23.25
N GLY A 383 32.75 7.85 -21.91
CA GLY A 383 32.68 8.99 -21.00
C GLY A 383 31.29 9.30 -20.46
N PHE A 384 30.30 8.43 -20.69
CA PHE A 384 28.90 8.66 -20.35
C PHE A 384 28.27 7.45 -19.65
N ILE A 385 27.20 7.72 -18.92
CA ILE A 385 26.32 6.72 -18.34
C ILE A 385 25.11 6.57 -19.25
N TYR A 386 24.74 5.33 -19.50
CA TYR A 386 23.62 4.98 -20.36
C TYR A 386 22.60 4.17 -19.58
N HIS A 387 21.32 4.47 -19.80
CA HIS A 387 20.21 3.78 -19.16
C HIS A 387 19.59 2.79 -20.14
N TYR A 388 19.50 1.53 -19.75
CA TYR A 388 18.98 0.46 -20.58
C TYR A 388 17.70 -0.11 -20.02
N THR A 389 16.78 -0.44 -20.91
CA THR A 389 15.59 -1.27 -20.67
C THR A 389 15.42 -2.23 -21.82
N VAL A 390 14.73 -3.33 -21.57
CA VAL A 390 14.33 -4.29 -22.61
C VAL A 390 12.84 -4.59 -22.52
N THR A 391 12.22 -4.92 -23.65
CA THR A 391 10.82 -5.36 -23.76
C THR A 391 10.76 -6.61 -24.63
N ALA A 392 9.72 -7.42 -24.43
CA ALA A 392 9.43 -8.59 -25.23
C ALA A 392 8.28 -8.30 -26.20
N VAL A 393 8.36 -8.87 -27.40
CA VAL A 393 7.36 -8.69 -28.46
C VAL A 393 6.96 -10.06 -28.99
N ASP A 394 5.67 -10.29 -29.12
CA ASP A 394 5.11 -11.52 -29.70
C ASP A 394 5.17 -11.53 -31.24
N ASN A 395 4.67 -12.60 -31.86
CA ASN A 395 4.59 -12.74 -33.32
C ASN A 395 3.20 -12.41 -33.91
N GLU A 396 2.30 -11.83 -33.12
CA GLU A 396 0.93 -11.57 -33.52
C GLU A 396 0.81 -10.42 -34.53
N THR A 397 -0.40 -10.21 -35.08
CA THR A 397 -0.68 -9.10 -36.00
C THR A 397 -1.97 -8.38 -35.60
N PRO A 398 -1.89 -7.17 -35.01
CA PRO A 398 -0.67 -6.42 -34.68
C PRO A 398 0.13 -7.07 -33.54
N PRO A 399 1.46 -6.88 -33.47
CA PRO A 399 2.26 -7.43 -32.39
C PRO A 399 1.99 -6.70 -31.08
N ASN A 400 2.02 -7.42 -29.96
CA ASN A 400 1.95 -6.86 -28.62
C ASN A 400 3.35 -6.77 -28.00
N GLU A 401 3.63 -5.62 -27.39
CA GLU A 401 4.89 -5.35 -26.69
C GLU A 401 4.63 -5.33 -25.17
N SER A 402 5.48 -6.01 -24.42
CA SER A 402 5.42 -6.08 -22.97
C SER A 402 5.68 -4.72 -22.30
N GLU A 403 5.38 -4.64 -21.01
CA GLU A 403 5.98 -3.61 -20.15
C GLU A 403 7.51 -3.71 -20.16
N SER A 404 8.19 -2.58 -19.94
CA SER A 404 9.65 -2.54 -19.85
C SER A 404 10.17 -3.25 -18.62
N SER A 405 11.33 -3.89 -18.75
CA SER A 405 12.12 -4.37 -17.63
C SER A 405 12.44 -3.22 -16.65
N ASN A 406 12.87 -3.57 -15.43
CA ASN A 406 13.48 -2.58 -14.55
C ASN A 406 14.70 -1.94 -15.26
N PRO A 407 14.86 -0.60 -15.18
CA PRO A 407 15.98 0.06 -15.83
C PRO A 407 17.29 -0.28 -15.12
N VAL A 408 18.36 -0.36 -15.90
CA VAL A 408 19.73 -0.47 -15.39
C VAL A 408 20.62 0.57 -16.03
N SER A 409 21.67 0.97 -15.32
CA SER A 409 22.63 1.96 -15.81
C SER A 409 24.03 1.38 -15.79
N CYS A 410 24.85 1.78 -16.77
CA CYS A 410 26.29 1.54 -16.70
C CYS A 410 27.08 2.67 -17.34
N PHE A 411 28.29 2.90 -16.83
CA PHE A 411 29.24 3.83 -17.42
C PHE A 411 30.08 3.13 -18.49
N VAL A 412 30.12 3.68 -19.69
CA VAL A 412 31.02 3.22 -20.75
C VAL A 412 32.20 4.17 -20.83
N GLY A 413 33.41 3.69 -20.61
CA GLY A 413 34.66 4.46 -20.57
C GLY A 413 35.63 3.98 -19.50
N GLY A 414 36.85 4.53 -19.48
CA GLY A 414 37.78 4.28 -18.37
C GLY A 414 37.31 4.97 -17.09
N THR A 415 37.39 4.29 -15.94
CA THR A 415 37.02 4.87 -14.63
C THR A 415 37.72 6.22 -14.41
N PRO A 416 36.99 7.28 -14.06
CA PRO A 416 37.57 8.58 -13.74
C PRO A 416 38.62 8.47 -12.63
N GLU A 417 39.68 9.27 -12.69
CA GLU A 417 40.67 9.33 -11.60
C GLU A 417 40.10 10.07 -10.38
N VAL A 418 39.19 11.02 -10.61
CA VAL A 418 38.65 11.92 -9.59
C VAL A 418 37.13 11.98 -9.70
N LEU A 419 36.44 11.81 -8.58
CA LEU A 419 35.00 12.07 -8.46
C LEU A 419 34.79 13.45 -7.83
N VAL A 420 33.92 14.27 -8.42
CA VAL A 420 33.41 15.50 -7.83
C VAL A 420 31.93 15.25 -7.53
N TRP A 421 31.61 15.13 -6.26
CA TRP A 421 30.26 14.96 -5.77
C TRP A 421 29.74 16.30 -5.22
N VAL A 422 28.64 16.77 -5.79
CA VAL A 422 27.90 17.94 -5.31
C VAL A 422 26.68 17.43 -4.57
N GLY A 423 26.55 17.79 -3.30
CA GLY A 423 25.40 17.36 -2.50
C GLY A 423 24.09 17.70 -3.23
N PRO A 424 23.12 16.78 -3.28
CA PRO A 424 21.95 16.91 -4.15
C PRO A 424 21.08 18.14 -3.85
N ASP A 425 21.11 18.64 -2.61
CA ASP A 425 20.38 19.83 -2.19
C ASP A 425 21.17 21.14 -2.39
N ALA A 426 22.47 21.03 -2.68
CA ALA A 426 23.30 22.20 -2.90
C ALA A 426 22.80 22.94 -4.16
N SER A 427 22.64 24.25 -4.06
CA SER A 427 22.07 25.07 -5.14
C SER A 427 22.77 26.42 -5.27
N GLY A 428 22.37 27.26 -6.23
CA GLY A 428 22.96 28.60 -6.38
C GLY A 428 24.46 28.56 -6.68
N GLU A 429 25.23 29.42 -6.00
CA GLU A 429 26.68 29.52 -6.16
C GLU A 429 27.40 28.34 -5.51
N SER A 430 26.83 27.77 -4.45
CA SER A 430 27.31 26.55 -3.81
C SER A 430 27.41 25.37 -4.78
N ALA A 431 26.36 25.13 -5.60
CA ALA A 431 26.40 24.10 -6.64
C ALA A 431 27.42 24.42 -7.75
N ALA A 432 27.56 25.70 -8.11
CA ALA A 432 28.49 26.14 -9.15
C ALA A 432 29.96 25.91 -8.77
N SER A 433 30.26 25.71 -7.48
CA SER A 433 31.58 25.33 -7.02
C SER A 433 32.01 23.92 -7.50
N GLY A 434 31.06 23.00 -7.67
CA GLY A 434 31.32 21.69 -8.27
C GLY A 434 31.78 21.78 -9.73
N ASP A 435 31.06 22.56 -10.54
CA ASP A 435 31.43 22.85 -11.94
C ASP A 435 32.83 23.47 -12.02
N SER A 436 33.08 24.34 -11.05
CA SER A 436 34.31 25.07 -10.89
C SER A 436 35.47 24.10 -10.64
N ILE A 437 35.36 23.25 -9.62
CA ILE A 437 36.35 22.23 -9.29
C ILE A 437 36.56 21.27 -10.46
N TYR A 438 35.47 20.79 -11.08
CA TYR A 438 35.51 19.92 -12.25
C TYR A 438 36.33 20.55 -13.40
N ALA A 439 36.02 21.80 -13.76
CA ALA A 439 36.71 22.50 -14.83
C ALA A 439 38.20 22.75 -14.51
N ALA A 440 38.54 23.01 -13.24
CA ALA A 440 39.92 23.18 -12.81
C ALA A 440 40.72 21.86 -12.89
N LEU A 441 40.13 20.75 -12.47
CA LEU A 441 40.75 19.42 -12.54
C LEU A 441 40.94 18.99 -14.01
N ALA A 442 39.91 19.13 -14.84
CA ALA A 442 39.96 18.85 -16.26
C ALA A 442 41.01 19.69 -16.99
N ALA A 443 41.10 21.00 -16.68
CA ALA A 443 42.13 21.89 -17.24
C ALA A 443 43.57 21.46 -16.91
N ASN A 444 43.74 20.63 -15.88
CA ASN A 444 45.01 20.08 -15.46
C ASN A 444 45.23 18.62 -15.83
N GLY A 445 44.42 18.13 -16.78
CA GLY A 445 44.56 16.80 -17.37
C GLY A 445 44.19 15.68 -16.41
N LYS A 446 43.37 15.95 -15.40
CA LYS A 446 42.78 14.91 -14.55
C LYS A 446 41.53 14.35 -15.20
N SER A 447 41.41 13.03 -15.22
CA SER A 447 40.17 12.36 -15.60
C SER A 447 39.18 12.56 -14.45
N THR A 448 38.12 13.32 -14.68
CA THR A 448 37.22 13.77 -13.61
C THR A 448 35.78 13.55 -14.02
N TYR A 449 34.94 13.16 -13.06
CA TYR A 449 33.49 13.03 -13.23
C TYR A 449 32.77 13.88 -12.19
N LEU A 450 31.73 14.58 -12.62
CA LEU A 450 30.89 15.44 -11.77
C LEU A 450 29.51 14.79 -11.66
N THR A 451 29.05 14.55 -10.44
CA THR A 451 27.75 13.92 -10.15
C THR A 451 27.13 14.51 -8.88
N ASN A 452 25.82 14.32 -8.73
CA ASN A 452 25.09 14.52 -7.48
C ASN A 452 24.78 13.22 -6.74
N ASP A 453 25.13 12.06 -7.30
CA ASP A 453 25.06 10.74 -6.65
C ASP A 453 26.48 10.25 -6.30
N LEU A 454 26.81 10.18 -5.01
CA LEU A 454 28.12 9.71 -4.57
C LEU A 454 28.39 8.25 -5.00
N PHE A 455 27.34 7.46 -5.18
CA PHE A 455 27.39 6.03 -5.47
C PHE A 455 27.16 5.70 -6.94
N GLU A 456 27.30 6.68 -7.83
CA GLU A 456 27.19 6.54 -9.29
C GLU A 456 28.02 5.37 -9.85
N PHE A 457 29.18 5.08 -9.24
CA PHE A 457 30.08 4.00 -9.65
C PHE A 457 30.07 2.82 -8.66
N GLY A 458 29.01 2.70 -7.85
CA GLY A 458 28.90 1.77 -6.73
C GLY A 458 29.43 2.35 -5.42
N SER A 459 29.35 1.55 -4.35
CA SER A 459 29.73 1.97 -2.99
C SER A 459 31.23 1.91 -2.70
N ASP A 460 32.03 1.30 -3.57
CA ASP A 460 33.48 1.26 -3.42
C ASP A 460 34.14 2.52 -4.00
N LEU A 461 34.32 3.52 -3.14
CA LEU A 461 35.00 4.76 -3.52
C LEU A 461 36.52 4.61 -3.71
N SER A 462 37.12 3.46 -3.35
CA SER A 462 38.58 3.23 -3.47
C SER A 462 39.05 3.18 -4.93
N ILE A 463 38.12 3.04 -5.88
CA ILE A 463 38.38 3.13 -7.32
C ILE A 463 38.85 4.52 -7.76
N PHE A 464 38.56 5.56 -6.96
CA PHE A 464 38.97 6.94 -7.22
C PHE A 464 40.27 7.30 -6.50
N LYS A 465 41.17 7.98 -7.20
CA LYS A 465 42.39 8.54 -6.60
C LYS A 465 42.10 9.71 -5.67
N ALA A 466 41.03 10.45 -5.93
CA ALA A 466 40.53 11.50 -5.05
C ALA A 466 39.01 11.68 -5.19
N VAL A 467 38.37 12.10 -4.11
CA VAL A 467 36.96 12.51 -4.09
C VAL A 467 36.89 13.97 -3.63
N PHE A 468 36.15 14.80 -4.36
CA PHE A 468 35.88 16.20 -4.03
C PHE A 468 34.41 16.30 -3.66
N VAL A 469 34.13 16.82 -2.47
CA VAL A 469 32.80 16.91 -1.88
C VAL A 469 32.43 18.38 -1.76
N VAL A 470 31.31 18.76 -2.36
CA VAL A 470 30.78 20.12 -2.33
C VAL A 470 29.45 20.09 -1.61
N LEU A 471 29.45 20.51 -0.34
CA LEU A 471 28.25 20.61 0.48
C LEU A 471 27.60 21.99 0.40
N GLY A 472 28.37 23.03 0.10
CA GLY A 472 27.83 24.38 -0.07
C GLY A 472 27.66 25.16 1.24
N ILE A 473 27.06 26.34 1.14
CA ILE A 473 26.91 27.34 2.20
C ILE A 473 25.42 27.55 2.51
N PHE A 474 25.07 27.72 3.79
CA PHE A 474 23.68 27.96 4.17
C PHE A 474 23.12 29.25 3.52
N SER A 475 21.88 29.28 3.02
CA SER A 475 20.84 28.24 3.08
C SER A 475 20.76 27.36 1.83
N ASN A 476 21.82 27.33 1.02
CA ASN A 476 21.90 26.62 -0.26
C ASN A 476 22.80 25.37 -0.15
N ASN A 477 23.06 24.88 1.05
CA ASN A 477 23.89 23.72 1.32
C ASN A 477 23.11 22.41 1.31
N HIS A 478 23.83 21.31 1.12
CA HIS A 478 23.41 19.96 1.44
C HIS A 478 24.06 19.53 2.75
N VAL A 479 23.24 19.02 3.67
CA VAL A 479 23.70 18.48 4.96
C VAL A 479 23.75 16.97 4.85
N ILE A 480 24.94 16.39 5.04
CA ILE A 480 25.05 14.94 5.23
C ILE A 480 24.45 14.63 6.60
N GLY A 481 23.29 13.97 6.65
CA GLY A 481 22.64 13.56 7.89
C GLY A 481 23.45 12.52 8.66
N SER A 482 23.28 12.48 9.99
CA SER A 482 23.96 11.51 10.86
C SER A 482 23.64 10.04 10.54
N SER A 483 22.55 9.76 9.81
CA SER A 483 22.16 8.43 9.34
C SER A 483 22.46 8.17 7.86
N ASP A 484 22.97 9.16 7.14
CA ASP A 484 23.09 9.10 5.69
C ASP A 484 24.30 8.22 5.29
N PRO A 485 24.18 7.38 4.24
CA PRO A 485 25.21 6.43 3.84
C PRO A 485 26.51 7.08 3.35
N GLU A 486 26.46 8.32 2.88
CA GLU A 486 27.59 9.10 2.37
C GLU A 486 28.65 9.33 3.46
N GLY A 487 28.23 9.63 4.69
CA GLY A 487 29.12 9.85 5.82
C GLY A 487 30.04 8.66 6.09
N PRO A 488 29.49 7.47 6.41
CA PRO A 488 30.28 6.26 6.60
C PRO A 488 31.11 5.86 5.36
N ALA A 489 30.61 6.05 4.15
CA ALA A 489 31.33 5.72 2.92
C ALA A 489 32.60 6.58 2.72
N LEU A 490 32.47 7.90 2.88
CA LEU A 490 33.60 8.84 2.79
C LEU A 490 34.61 8.61 3.92
N GLN A 491 34.14 8.26 5.12
CA GLN A 491 35.01 7.88 6.23
C GLN A 491 35.81 6.61 5.92
N ALA A 492 35.17 5.58 5.39
CA ALA A 492 35.84 4.33 5.00
C ALA A 492 36.85 4.56 3.87
N TYR A 493 36.50 5.41 2.89
CA TYR A 493 37.40 5.83 1.82
C TYR A 493 38.67 6.48 2.37
N LEU A 494 38.55 7.44 3.27
CA LEU A 494 39.69 8.05 3.96
C LEU A 494 40.50 7.01 4.74
N GLN A 495 39.86 6.16 5.54
CA GLN A 495 40.54 5.12 6.32
C GLN A 495 41.31 4.11 5.46
N SER A 496 40.91 3.91 4.21
CA SER A 496 41.61 3.07 3.23
C SER A 496 42.83 3.75 2.56
N GLY A 497 43.09 5.02 2.88
CA GLY A 497 44.18 5.83 2.31
C GLY A 497 43.78 6.70 1.13
N GLY A 498 42.47 6.91 0.92
CA GLY A 498 41.92 7.82 -0.09
C GLY A 498 42.22 9.30 0.20
N SER A 499 42.09 10.15 -0.81
CA SER A 499 42.28 11.61 -0.67
C SER A 499 40.97 12.35 -0.86
N LEU A 500 40.56 13.14 0.13
CA LEU A 500 39.29 13.85 0.17
C LEU A 500 39.52 15.36 0.19
N TYR A 501 38.86 16.07 -0.73
CA TYR A 501 38.57 17.49 -0.57
C TYR A 501 37.12 17.65 -0.14
N LEU A 502 36.84 18.51 0.83
CA LEU A 502 35.48 18.84 1.22
C LEU A 502 35.36 20.34 1.44
N GLU A 503 34.33 20.94 0.85
CA GLU A 503 33.93 22.31 1.15
C GLU A 503 32.49 22.42 1.64
N GLY A 504 32.29 23.31 2.60
CA GLY A 504 30.98 23.68 3.13
C GLY A 504 31.09 24.66 4.29
N GLY A 505 30.12 25.57 4.37
CA GLY A 505 30.15 26.70 5.31
C GLY A 505 29.91 26.28 6.75
N ASP A 506 28.94 25.39 6.94
CA ASP A 506 28.38 25.02 8.25
C ASP A 506 28.62 23.53 8.57
N CYS A 507 29.23 22.81 7.63
CA CYS A 507 29.33 21.35 7.69
C CYS A 507 30.29 20.85 8.78
N PHE A 508 31.19 21.71 9.27
CA PHE A 508 32.18 21.32 10.26
C PHE A 508 31.64 21.50 11.68
N ASN A 509 30.94 22.59 12.00
CA ASN A 509 30.44 22.84 13.35
C ASN A 509 28.92 22.81 13.50
N TYR A 510 28.19 23.68 12.79
CA TYR A 510 26.75 23.84 12.99
C TYR A 510 25.92 22.62 12.58
N ASP A 511 26.20 22.04 11.41
CA ASP A 511 25.44 20.89 10.90
C ASP A 511 25.50 19.68 11.86
N PRO A 512 26.68 19.23 12.36
CA PRO A 512 26.72 18.14 13.34
C PRO A 512 25.95 18.39 14.64
N GLU A 513 25.80 19.65 15.06
CA GLU A 513 25.04 20.01 16.26
C GLU A 513 23.52 19.98 16.03
N THR A 514 23.09 20.01 14.76
CA THR A 514 21.68 20.04 14.35
C THR A 514 21.22 18.74 13.67
N GLY A 515 22.04 17.69 13.70
CA GLY A 515 21.69 16.35 13.22
C GLY A 515 22.52 15.84 12.03
N GLY A 516 23.47 16.64 11.55
CA GLY A 516 24.45 16.26 10.52
C GLY A 516 25.50 15.25 11.01
N TYR A 517 26.20 14.65 10.07
CA TYR A 517 27.27 13.69 10.32
C TYR A 517 28.51 14.42 10.85
N ASN A 518 29.12 13.91 11.92
CA ASN A 518 30.28 14.56 12.51
C ASN A 518 31.55 14.31 11.67
N ILE A 519 31.85 15.23 10.75
CA ILE A 519 33.02 15.16 9.85
C ILE A 519 34.32 15.70 10.47
N ARG A 520 34.26 16.40 11.62
CA ARG A 520 35.45 17.00 12.28
C ARG A 520 36.63 16.03 12.45
N PRO A 521 36.43 14.74 12.82
CA PRO A 521 37.54 13.79 12.95
C PRO A 521 38.27 13.51 11.63
N TRP A 522 37.61 13.65 10.48
CA TRP A 522 38.24 13.48 9.16
C TRP A 522 39.31 14.53 8.94
N PHE A 523 39.06 15.74 9.43
CA PHE A 523 39.93 16.90 9.22
C PHE A 523 40.79 17.22 10.44
N GLY A 524 40.84 16.37 11.47
CA GLY A 524 41.70 16.56 12.65
C GLY A 524 41.34 17.80 13.47
N LEU A 525 40.05 18.11 13.56
CA LEU A 525 39.51 19.31 14.22
C LEU A 525 38.97 18.98 15.62
N ASN A 526 39.04 19.95 16.53
CA ASN A 526 38.24 19.99 17.75
C ASN A 526 36.87 20.62 17.45
N ASP A 527 35.96 20.56 18.43
CA ASP A 527 34.73 21.36 18.39
C ASP A 527 35.08 22.85 18.32
N GLY A 528 34.47 23.56 17.38
CA GLY A 528 34.65 24.98 17.14
C GLY A 528 33.32 25.74 17.15
N PRO A 529 33.37 27.08 17.17
CA PRO A 529 32.16 27.88 17.10
C PRO A 529 31.58 27.87 15.67
N ASP A 530 30.26 27.89 15.60
CA ASP A 530 29.52 28.45 14.47
C ASP A 530 29.94 29.93 14.37
N GLY A 531 30.63 30.30 13.29
CA GLY A 531 31.48 31.51 13.26
C GLY A 531 30.71 32.82 13.46
N SER A 532 31.42 33.92 13.69
CA SER A 532 30.81 35.22 14.05
C SER A 532 30.65 36.22 12.90
N GLY A 533 30.99 35.87 11.66
CA GLY A 533 30.87 36.76 10.52
C GLY A 533 31.36 36.21 9.18
N ASP A 534 31.27 37.06 8.16
CA ASP A 534 31.55 36.74 6.76
C ASP A 534 33.07 36.50 6.48
N VAL A 535 33.37 35.53 5.60
CA VAL A 535 34.70 35.32 5.03
C VAL A 535 35.05 36.46 4.08
N ALA A 536 36.14 37.19 4.35
CA ALA A 536 36.67 38.20 3.44
C ALA A 536 37.71 37.57 2.49
N ALA A 537 38.74 38.32 2.10
CA ALA A 537 39.85 37.71 1.36
C ALA A 537 40.51 36.61 2.20
N ILE A 538 40.82 35.48 1.59
CA ILE A 538 41.55 34.39 2.24
C ILE A 538 43.03 34.49 1.96
N THR A 539 43.83 34.36 3.01
CA THR A 539 45.29 34.35 2.95
C THR A 539 45.77 32.93 3.19
N GLY A 540 46.65 32.45 2.32
CA GLY A 540 47.22 31.13 2.47
C GLY A 540 48.21 31.07 3.62
N LEU A 541 48.27 29.91 4.26
CA LEU A 541 49.20 29.59 5.34
C LEU A 541 50.09 28.43 4.90
N ASN A 542 51.22 28.27 5.60
CA ASN A 542 52.20 27.21 5.32
C ASN A 542 52.62 27.17 3.84
N ASP A 543 52.42 26.04 3.17
CA ASP A 543 52.75 25.84 1.76
C ASP A 543 51.95 26.72 0.80
N LEU A 544 50.86 27.33 1.29
CA LEU A 544 50.01 28.25 0.54
C LEU A 544 50.29 29.73 0.86
N SER A 545 51.29 30.05 1.69
CA SER A 545 51.62 31.43 2.13
C SER A 545 51.90 32.44 1.01
N ALA A 546 52.14 31.97 -0.22
CA ALA A 546 52.31 32.83 -1.38
C ALA A 546 50.99 33.24 -2.06
N PHE A 547 49.83 32.77 -1.58
CA PHE A 547 48.53 32.99 -2.18
C PHE A 547 47.65 33.87 -1.29
N THR A 548 46.95 34.79 -1.94
CA THR A 548 45.86 35.55 -1.33
C THR A 548 44.79 35.69 -2.39
N PHE A 549 43.56 35.33 -2.05
CA PHE A 549 42.41 35.41 -2.94
C PHE A 549 41.39 36.34 -2.34
N ALA A 550 40.79 37.20 -3.16
CA ALA A 550 39.54 37.81 -2.75
C ALA A 550 38.42 36.75 -2.82
N TYR A 551 37.36 36.98 -2.05
CA TYR A 551 36.19 36.11 -2.00
C TYR A 551 34.95 36.96 -2.30
N ASP A 552 34.14 36.52 -3.26
CA ASP A 552 32.86 37.14 -3.61
C ASP A 552 31.70 36.14 -3.68
N GLY A 553 31.92 34.90 -3.24
CA GLY A 553 30.88 33.87 -3.17
C GLY A 553 29.96 34.00 -1.96
N GLU A 554 29.00 33.08 -1.90
CA GLU A 554 28.06 32.90 -0.78
C GLU A 554 28.77 32.92 0.59
N ASN A 555 28.14 33.64 1.53
CA ASN A 555 28.74 33.94 2.81
C ASN A 555 27.63 34.06 3.86
N ASN A 556 27.61 33.13 4.81
CA ASN A 556 26.56 33.09 5.82
C ASN A 556 27.07 32.29 7.02
N TRP A 557 27.41 32.99 8.12
CA TRP A 557 27.79 32.38 9.41
C TRP A 557 28.84 31.26 9.32
N MET A 558 29.85 31.48 8.48
CA MET A 558 30.86 30.48 8.13
C MET A 558 31.61 29.92 9.35
N ASP A 559 31.77 28.59 9.42
CA ASP A 559 32.47 27.89 10.49
C ASP A 559 33.90 28.42 10.72
N GLU A 560 34.30 28.55 12.00
CA GLU A 560 35.72 28.67 12.36
C GLU A 560 36.30 27.28 12.62
N LEU A 561 37.40 26.95 11.93
CA LEU A 561 38.08 25.68 12.13
C LEU A 561 39.05 25.77 13.31
N ILE A 562 38.96 24.82 14.25
CA ILE A 562 39.87 24.71 15.41
C ILE A 562 40.76 23.47 15.23
N PRO A 563 41.98 23.61 14.66
CA PRO A 563 42.86 22.47 14.42
C PRO A 563 43.32 21.80 15.73
N ASN A 564 43.32 20.47 15.73
CA ASN A 564 43.97 19.65 16.76
C ASN A 564 45.24 19.00 16.20
N SER A 565 45.07 18.04 15.28
CA SER A 565 46.14 17.35 14.57
C SER A 565 46.35 17.85 13.14
N ALA A 566 45.52 18.79 12.70
CA ALA A 566 45.51 19.32 11.35
C ALA A 566 46.44 20.53 11.20
N LEU A 567 46.89 20.76 9.96
CA LEU A 567 47.71 21.93 9.61
C LEU A 567 46.83 22.96 8.90
N PRO A 568 46.81 24.22 9.36
CA PRO A 568 45.99 25.26 8.75
C PRO A 568 46.53 25.65 7.37
N VAL A 569 45.64 25.94 6.42
CA VAL A 569 46.02 26.34 5.06
C VAL A 569 45.39 27.64 4.60
N TRP A 570 44.25 28.01 5.16
CA TRP A 570 43.56 29.25 4.82
C TRP A 570 43.16 29.99 6.07
N GLN A 571 43.30 31.31 6.01
CA GLN A 571 42.93 32.21 7.09
C GLN A 571 42.17 33.40 6.52
N ASN A 572 41.08 33.77 7.19
CA ASN A 572 40.30 34.95 6.88
C ASN A 572 41.11 36.22 7.21
N SER A 573 41.32 37.09 6.22
CA SER A 573 42.14 38.29 6.37
C SER A 573 41.55 39.37 7.28
N SER A 574 40.23 39.34 7.54
CA SER A 574 39.56 40.36 8.34
C SER A 574 39.67 40.12 9.86
N ASN A 575 39.66 38.87 10.29
CA ASN A 575 39.60 38.48 11.71
C ASN A 575 40.61 37.40 12.12
N SER A 576 41.38 36.84 11.18
CA SER A 576 42.37 35.77 11.40
C SER A 576 41.77 34.39 11.72
N ASP A 577 40.46 34.20 11.54
CA ASP A 577 39.81 32.90 11.71
C ASP A 577 40.33 31.91 10.67
N LEU A 578 40.50 30.65 11.06
CA LEU A 578 40.98 29.61 10.15
C LEU A 578 39.81 29.06 9.33
N SER A 579 39.96 29.09 8.01
CA SER A 579 38.92 28.72 7.05
C SER A 579 39.32 27.55 6.17
N GLY A 580 40.44 26.89 6.47
CA GLY A 580 40.83 25.65 5.81
C GLY A 580 41.98 24.95 6.52
N VAL A 581 41.95 23.61 6.50
CA VAL A 581 42.96 22.73 7.09
C VAL A 581 43.24 21.54 6.19
N TYR A 582 44.44 20.97 6.29
CA TYR A 582 44.66 19.60 5.83
C TYR A 582 45.10 18.68 6.97
N HIS A 583 44.72 17.41 6.84
CA HIS A 583 45.00 16.35 7.81
C HIS A 583 45.56 15.11 7.10
N THR A 584 46.69 14.61 7.61
CA THR A 584 47.44 13.46 7.05
C THR A 584 47.31 12.19 7.90
N GLY A 585 46.23 12.06 8.68
CA GLY A 585 46.02 10.94 9.61
C GLY A 585 45.71 9.58 8.95
N PHE A 586 45.67 9.52 7.63
CA PHE A 586 45.13 8.38 6.86
C PHE A 586 46.18 7.67 5.98
N GLY A 587 47.41 7.51 6.49
CA GLY A 587 48.47 6.85 5.73
C GLY A 587 48.92 7.67 4.51
N SER A 588 48.66 7.18 3.30
CA SER A 588 48.93 7.91 2.04
C SER A 588 47.84 8.94 1.69
N GLY A 589 46.69 8.88 2.36
CA GLY A 589 45.55 9.75 2.12
C GLY A 589 45.68 11.13 2.74
N LEU A 590 45.08 12.14 2.09
CA LEU A 590 45.01 13.52 2.55
C LEU A 590 43.55 13.97 2.63
N ALA A 591 43.15 14.54 3.77
CA ALA A 591 41.85 15.21 3.91
C ALA A 591 42.07 16.72 3.94
N LEU A 592 41.49 17.46 2.99
CA LEU A 592 41.51 18.93 2.90
C LEU A 592 40.10 19.45 3.12
N GLY A 593 39.87 20.12 4.26
CA GLY A 593 38.59 20.72 4.62
C GLY A 593 38.68 22.23 4.45
N VAL A 594 37.72 22.81 3.74
CA VAL A 594 37.67 24.24 3.44
C VAL A 594 36.28 24.79 3.72
N VAL A 595 36.20 25.93 4.36
CA VAL A 595 34.93 26.58 4.71
C VAL A 595 34.35 27.36 3.52
N PRO A 596 35.09 28.27 2.85
CA PRO A 596 34.58 28.99 1.67
C PRO A 596 34.45 28.09 0.44
N SER A 597 33.48 28.38 -0.41
CA SER A 597 33.32 27.69 -1.69
C SER A 597 34.43 28.05 -2.67
N PHE A 598 35.02 27.05 -3.33
CA PHE A 598 36.04 27.25 -4.36
C PHE A 598 35.57 28.17 -5.49
N GLY A 599 34.30 28.05 -5.91
CA GLY A 599 33.68 28.88 -6.94
C GLY A 599 33.61 30.38 -6.61
N GLY A 600 33.68 30.75 -5.33
CA GLY A 600 33.64 32.14 -4.85
C GLY A 600 35.00 32.84 -4.76
N LEU A 601 36.09 32.15 -5.12
CA LEU A 601 37.43 32.74 -5.12
C LEU A 601 37.63 33.60 -6.37
N ILE A 602 38.24 34.79 -6.22
CA ILE A 602 38.56 35.68 -7.34
C ILE A 602 39.99 36.24 -7.27
N ASP A 603 40.59 36.46 -8.46
CA ASP A 603 41.93 37.05 -8.60
C ASP A 603 41.92 38.58 -8.37
N ALA A 604 40.80 39.26 -8.68
CA ALA A 604 40.56 40.69 -8.48
C ALA A 604 39.04 40.97 -8.50
N PRO A 605 38.54 42.08 -7.90
CA PRO A 605 37.10 42.42 -7.91
C PRO A 605 36.51 42.38 -9.33
N GLY A 606 35.47 41.56 -9.53
CA GLY A 606 34.81 41.40 -10.83
C GLY A 606 35.55 40.51 -11.84
N THR A 607 36.56 39.74 -11.41
CA THR A 607 37.27 38.75 -12.25
C THR A 607 37.15 37.36 -11.64
N PRO A 608 36.09 36.59 -11.97
CA PRO A 608 35.93 35.22 -11.48
C PRO A 608 37.14 34.36 -11.83
N LEU A 609 37.61 33.52 -10.92
CA LEU A 609 38.68 32.56 -11.20
C LEU A 609 38.17 31.40 -12.08
N TYR A 610 37.97 31.62 -13.39
CA TYR A 610 37.90 30.52 -14.36
C TYR A 610 38.68 30.78 -15.66
N PRO A 611 39.63 29.91 -16.10
CA PRO A 611 40.28 28.76 -15.44
C PRO A 611 41.81 28.91 -15.28
N GLY A 612 42.31 28.53 -14.10
CA GLY A 612 43.17 27.35 -13.99
C GLY A 612 44.53 27.36 -14.68
N ARG A 613 45.36 28.40 -14.53
CA ARG A 613 46.78 28.32 -14.95
C ARG A 613 47.81 28.39 -13.82
N ARG A 614 47.55 29.15 -12.75
CA ARG A 614 48.60 29.42 -11.74
C ARG A 614 48.67 28.42 -10.59
N TYR A 615 47.54 27.83 -10.19
CA TYR A 615 47.48 27.00 -8.99
C TYR A 615 48.03 25.58 -9.22
N VAL A 616 47.75 24.97 -10.37
CA VAL A 616 48.16 23.58 -10.64
C VAL A 616 49.48 23.47 -11.43
N GLU A 617 49.95 24.53 -12.10
CA GLU A 617 51.28 24.58 -12.73
C GLU A 617 52.43 24.38 -11.71
N LYS A 618 52.22 24.65 -10.42
CA LYS A 618 53.25 24.46 -9.39
C LYS A 618 53.30 23.05 -8.81
N ILE A 619 52.15 22.37 -8.68
CA ILE A 619 52.08 20.96 -8.24
C ILE A 619 52.63 20.02 -9.33
N THR A 620 52.42 20.35 -10.62
CA THR A 620 52.88 19.54 -11.76
C THR A 620 54.34 19.77 -12.16
N ARG A 621 55.01 20.83 -11.70
CA ARG A 621 56.44 21.08 -11.99
C ARG A 621 57.41 20.14 -11.25
N HIS A 622 56.93 19.28 -10.37
CA HIS A 622 57.72 18.19 -9.80
C HIS A 622 57.79 16.92 -10.67
N SER A 623 57.05 16.83 -11.80
CA SER A 623 56.96 15.59 -12.60
C SER A 623 57.33 15.72 -14.08
N GLY A 624 57.69 16.91 -14.58
CA GLY A 624 58.49 17.04 -15.82
C GLY A 624 57.88 16.57 -17.14
N VAL A 625 56.56 16.68 -17.39
CA VAL A 625 55.96 16.26 -18.67
C VAL A 625 55.13 17.37 -19.34
N SER A 626 55.31 17.50 -20.67
CA SER A 626 54.68 18.47 -21.58
C SER A 626 53.26 18.07 -22.00
N SER A 627 52.37 19.06 -22.10
CA SER A 627 50.95 18.95 -22.45
C SER A 627 50.66 18.72 -23.95
N THR A 628 49.59 17.99 -24.26
CA THR A 628 48.78 18.21 -25.48
C THR A 628 47.31 18.43 -25.10
N LYS A 629 46.65 19.30 -25.88
CA LYS A 629 45.35 19.94 -25.61
C LYS A 629 44.15 19.03 -25.92
N MET A 630 43.08 19.17 -25.13
CA MET A 630 41.69 19.11 -25.62
C MET A 630 40.80 20.15 -24.88
N ARG A 631 39.88 20.78 -25.64
CA ARG A 631 38.71 21.59 -25.24
C ARG A 631 37.50 20.93 -25.97
N ALA A 632 36.24 20.96 -25.53
CA ALA A 632 35.51 21.87 -24.64
C ALA A 632 34.31 21.17 -23.92
N PRO A 633 33.65 21.83 -22.93
CA PRO A 633 32.67 21.26 -21.99
C PRO A 633 31.20 21.74 -22.15
N ARG A 634 30.22 20.93 -21.66
CA ARG A 634 28.99 21.27 -20.89
C ARG A 634 28.15 19.96 -20.69
N THR A 635 27.48 19.74 -19.56
CA THR A 635 26.23 20.43 -19.16
C THR A 635 26.17 20.74 -17.65
N VAL A 636 25.84 22.00 -17.33
CA VAL A 636 25.33 22.42 -16.02
C VAL A 636 23.83 22.60 -16.18
N SER A 637 23.05 21.98 -15.31
CA SER A 637 21.60 22.18 -15.23
C SER A 637 21.26 22.80 -13.87
N GLN A 638 20.68 24.01 -13.88
CA GLN A 638 19.74 24.47 -12.84
C GLN A 638 18.41 24.82 -13.53
N PRO A 639 17.24 24.77 -12.87
CA PRO A 639 16.82 24.00 -11.70
C PRO A 639 15.68 23.04 -12.09
N PHE A 640 15.87 21.72 -11.97
CA PHE A 640 14.74 20.80 -12.05
C PHE A 640 14.07 20.70 -10.66
N VAL A 641 13.08 21.60 -10.49
CA VAL A 641 11.81 21.37 -9.78
C VAL A 641 11.82 21.24 -8.25
N LYS A 642 11.46 22.34 -7.57
CA LYS A 642 10.63 22.23 -6.36
C LYS A 642 9.21 21.81 -6.77
N LYS A 643 8.84 20.60 -6.34
CA LYS A 643 7.49 20.12 -6.00
C LYS A 643 6.39 20.17 -7.09
N ALA A 644 6.17 19.00 -7.70
CA ALA A 644 4.83 18.42 -7.85
C ALA A 644 5.01 16.90 -7.66
N ALA A 645 4.73 16.38 -6.47
CA ALA A 645 3.43 15.78 -6.13
C ALA A 645 3.47 14.25 -6.30
N TYR A 646 3.73 13.60 -5.15
CA TYR A 646 3.25 12.28 -4.72
C TYR A 646 3.86 11.00 -5.33
N TYR A 647 4.71 10.37 -4.51
CA TYR A 647 5.11 8.94 -4.51
C TYR A 647 3.95 8.01 -4.90
N PRO A 648 4.19 6.99 -5.76
CA PRO A 648 4.69 5.70 -5.27
C PRO A 648 5.67 5.01 -6.23
N ALA A 649 6.65 4.27 -5.68
CA ALA A 649 7.64 3.45 -6.38
C ALA A 649 8.75 4.21 -7.13
N LEU A 650 9.92 4.23 -6.48
CA LEU A 650 11.22 3.96 -7.11
C LEU A 650 11.13 3.59 -8.61
N LYS A 651 11.49 4.54 -9.47
CA LYS A 651 11.96 4.34 -10.84
C LYS A 651 13.02 5.38 -11.13
#